data_AF-A0A7Y5IV59-F1
#
_entry.id   AF-A0A7Y5IV59-F1
#
_cell.length_a   1.000
_cell.length_b   1.000
_cell.length_c   1.000
_cell.angle_alpha   90.00
_cell.angle_beta   90.00
_cell.angle_gamma   90.00
#
_symmetry.space_group_name_H-M   'P 1'
#
loop_
_entity.id
_entity.type
_entity.pdbx_description
1 polymer ?
#
loop_
_entity_poly.entity_id
_entity_poly.type
_entity_poly.pdbx_seq_one_letter_code
_entity_poly.pdbx_strand_id
1 'polypeptide(L)'
;MTPPSRATRPSRAREDSPRKRRIPSKTLPLAALAFAIPLLVYSLTLAPSVTLEDSAEYASVAKVLGIAHPPGSPTWTLAAHLFGQIPIGEFVTRTNFFSALCVSLAALFLFLFLRDRGWSWEAALAAAGTAAFTRSVWGLAVVTYNYSLNLTLLWACLFFAGRWRRTSDPRWLAGAALAGGLGAGVHHLFLLLSPLVLSWTLWGAWRKALTMRALMLCVPALLIGLAVFLYLPIRAAMNPPIAWGKIETPQDFLDYVSRKVYKEAEGGIWYSGKTVDSLKFLGAFLAGLPREQGGLLVLCALPGALALWRRDRSLSLLLFGMVAFNVPLLLFMGGSQFTPTSEYINRLYYLPALASLAALAAFGWRRTLIFLFRRVRERQTRNRLLPALALCAPMLLVGMNWKACDRSDYLLPKEYLQNLLRSIPPGGAVLPLTNNETFLLLYARHVEGNAKARLMDSRFGWNPGEPTTAVLTAWDVGLGAAHPIPELFPDSVTLPLNILYIALKRDIPEGLERYRLVQKVDYSIKSLPGEYPHLSPFERMIFASYSAYYSALGARMHLEGKTAERDSAWKRSEELNPEDPYCHFLLGHLYELSGSRGKGEIARHYQAAWDRYDEVFDPLDTRFYGVRKETIRAALERLGLSPSV
;
A
#
# COMPACT_ATOMS: atom_id res chain seq x y z
N MET A 1 12.75 70.60 54.28
CA MET A 1 12.04 70.36 53.00
C MET A 1 13.04 69.87 51.98
N THR A 2 13.03 68.57 51.70
CA THR A 2 13.86 67.88 50.70
C THR A 2 12.90 66.97 49.92
N PRO A 3 12.87 67.01 48.58
CA PRO A 3 11.88 66.24 47.81
C PRO A 3 12.33 64.77 47.68
N PRO A 4 11.39 63.80 47.57
CA PRO A 4 11.72 62.40 47.46
C PRO A 4 12.13 62.01 46.02
N SER A 5 12.97 60.97 45.95
CA SER A 5 13.60 60.44 44.75
C SER A 5 12.62 59.81 43.75
N ARG A 6 12.88 60.03 42.46
CA ARG A 6 12.18 59.39 41.34
C ARG A 6 12.51 57.90 41.28
N ALA A 7 11.51 57.05 41.54
CA ALA A 7 11.55 55.64 41.19
C ALA A 7 11.48 55.48 39.65
N THR A 8 12.54 54.94 39.05
CA THR A 8 12.59 54.53 37.65
C THR A 8 11.69 53.32 37.41
N ARG A 9 10.64 53.49 36.59
CA ARG A 9 9.82 52.37 36.07
C ARG A 9 10.69 51.43 35.22
N PRO A 10 10.51 50.09 35.30
CA PRO A 10 11.21 49.17 34.41
C PRO A 10 10.74 49.40 32.97
N SER A 11 11.69 49.57 32.05
CA SER A 11 11.41 49.64 30.62
C SER A 11 10.70 48.37 30.18
N ARG A 12 9.45 48.50 29.70
CA ARG A 12 8.79 47.45 28.93
C ARG A 12 9.74 47.03 27.81
N ALA A 13 10.19 45.79 27.85
CA ALA A 13 10.92 45.16 26.77
C ALA A 13 10.16 45.41 25.47
N ARG A 14 10.81 46.07 24.52
CA ARG A 14 10.30 46.27 23.17
C ARG A 14 9.95 44.89 22.62
N GLU A 15 8.68 44.69 22.30
CA GLU A 15 8.24 43.59 21.45
C GLU A 15 9.03 43.67 20.14
N ASP A 16 9.95 42.73 19.96
CA ASP A 16 10.66 42.55 18.71
C ASP A 16 9.62 42.26 17.62
N SER A 17 9.39 43.25 16.76
CA SER A 17 8.70 43.09 15.47
C SER A 17 9.18 41.81 14.77
N PRO A 18 8.31 41.08 14.03
CA PRO A 18 8.69 39.84 13.36
C PRO A 18 9.64 40.18 12.21
N ARG A 19 10.94 40.28 12.50
CA ARG A 19 12.00 40.42 11.50
C ARG A 19 11.85 39.26 10.53
N LYS A 20 11.68 39.60 9.25
CA LYS A 20 11.76 38.70 8.09
C LYS A 20 13.10 37.94 8.12
N ARG A 21 13.24 36.90 8.93
CA ARG A 21 14.39 35.99 8.83
C ARG A 21 14.30 35.34 7.46
N ARG A 22 15.19 35.76 6.55
CA ARG A 22 15.44 35.05 5.29
C ARG A 22 15.87 33.63 5.63
N ILE A 23 15.45 32.66 4.81
CA ILE A 23 15.94 31.28 4.95
C ILE A 23 17.48 31.35 4.85
N PRO A 24 18.24 30.84 5.84
CA PRO A 24 19.70 30.95 5.83
C PRO A 24 20.28 30.33 4.55
N SER A 25 21.34 30.93 3.97
CA SER A 25 21.97 30.49 2.70
C SER A 25 22.36 29.01 2.69
N LYS A 26 22.75 28.46 3.84
CA LYS A 26 23.05 27.02 4.03
C LYS A 26 21.85 26.08 3.84
N THR A 27 20.63 26.60 3.72
CA THR A 27 19.43 25.75 3.62
C THR A 27 19.26 25.15 2.23
N LEU A 28 19.76 25.79 1.17
CA LEU A 28 19.66 25.28 -0.19
C LEU A 28 20.44 23.96 -0.42
N PRO A 29 21.74 23.85 -0.07
CA PRO A 29 22.45 22.57 -0.22
C PRO A 29 21.86 21.47 0.68
N LEU A 30 21.35 21.82 1.87
CA LEU A 30 20.73 20.85 2.76
C LEU A 30 19.34 20.40 2.28
N ALA A 31 18.60 21.27 1.60
CA ALA A 31 17.37 20.92 0.92
C ALA A 31 17.66 19.94 -0.23
N ALA A 32 18.73 20.17 -0.99
CA ALA A 32 19.19 19.24 -2.02
C ALA A 32 19.54 17.87 -1.41
N LEU A 33 20.21 17.81 -0.26
CA LEU A 33 20.47 16.53 0.43
C LEU A 33 19.19 15.83 0.93
N ALA A 34 18.23 16.59 1.47
CA ALA A 34 16.94 16.05 1.93
C ALA A 34 16.14 15.41 0.79
N PHE A 35 16.40 15.81 -0.46
CA PHE A 35 15.81 15.26 -1.67
C PHE A 35 16.66 14.14 -2.27
N ALA A 36 17.95 14.40 -2.51
CA ALA A 36 18.83 13.54 -3.30
C ALA A 36 19.18 12.23 -2.58
N ILE A 37 19.32 12.23 -1.25
CA ILE A 37 19.65 11.02 -0.49
C ILE A 37 18.49 10.02 -0.56
N PRO A 38 17.23 10.37 -0.22
CA PRO A 38 16.10 9.48 -0.43
C PRO A 38 15.97 9.02 -1.88
N LEU A 39 16.08 9.92 -2.85
CA LEU A 39 15.95 9.57 -4.27
C LEU A 39 16.99 8.52 -4.69
N LEU A 40 18.25 8.69 -4.29
CA LEU A 40 19.32 7.73 -4.57
C LEU A 40 18.99 6.36 -3.96
N VAL A 41 18.64 6.33 -2.67
CA VAL A 41 18.31 5.07 -1.99
C VAL A 41 17.11 4.38 -2.65
N TYR A 42 16.03 5.11 -2.94
CA TYR A 42 14.86 4.55 -3.61
C TYR A 42 15.18 4.04 -5.01
N SER A 43 16.07 4.72 -5.74
CA SER A 43 16.51 4.28 -7.07
C SER A 43 17.31 2.98 -7.01
N LEU A 44 18.13 2.79 -5.98
CA LEU A 44 18.90 1.56 -5.77
C LEU A 44 18.00 0.38 -5.39
N THR A 45 16.89 0.63 -4.73
CA THR A 45 15.92 -0.39 -4.27
C THR A 45 14.67 -0.50 -5.15
N LEU A 46 14.66 0.17 -6.31
CA LEU A 46 13.46 0.34 -7.15
C LEU A 46 13.01 -1.00 -7.75
N ALA A 47 11.70 -1.26 -7.79
CA ALA A 47 11.18 -2.42 -8.51
C ALA A 47 11.53 -2.31 -10.01
N PRO A 48 12.14 -3.35 -10.62
CA PRO A 48 12.56 -3.30 -12.02
C PRO A 48 11.38 -3.37 -12.98
N SER A 49 10.23 -3.88 -12.53
CA SER A 49 9.05 -4.20 -13.33
C SER A 49 7.76 -3.88 -12.55
N VAL A 50 6.63 -4.25 -13.15
CA VAL A 50 5.30 -4.25 -12.51
C VAL A 50 5.29 -5.07 -11.22
N THR A 51 4.54 -4.57 -10.23
CA THR A 51 4.34 -5.24 -8.93
C THR A 51 2.89 -5.68 -8.75
N LEU A 52 2.60 -6.45 -7.69
CA LEU A 52 1.24 -6.80 -7.29
C LEU A 52 0.46 -5.57 -6.78
N GLU A 53 -0.77 -5.82 -6.34
CA GLU A 53 -1.72 -4.80 -5.85
C GLU A 53 -2.06 -3.83 -6.99
N ASP A 54 -2.31 -2.56 -6.68
CA ASP A 54 -2.82 -1.59 -7.65
C ASP A 54 -1.75 -1.09 -8.65
N SER A 55 -0.51 -1.51 -8.51
CA SER A 55 0.63 -1.02 -9.31
C SER A 55 0.42 -1.24 -10.81
N ALA A 56 0.00 -2.45 -11.20
CA ALA A 56 -0.27 -2.79 -12.59
C ALA A 56 -1.45 -2.00 -13.17
N GLU A 57 -2.49 -1.77 -12.37
CA GLU A 57 -3.64 -0.94 -12.76
C GLU A 57 -3.20 0.50 -12.98
N TYR A 58 -2.54 1.11 -12.00
CA TYR A 58 -2.10 2.50 -12.05
C TYR A 58 -1.12 2.74 -13.22
N ALA A 59 -0.20 1.81 -13.49
CA ALA A 59 0.67 1.89 -14.66
C ALA A 59 -0.15 1.84 -15.97
N SER A 60 -1.14 0.95 -16.05
CA SER A 60 -2.01 0.81 -17.23
C SER A 60 -2.87 2.04 -17.46
N VAL A 61 -3.51 2.53 -16.41
CA VAL A 61 -4.34 3.74 -16.40
C VAL A 61 -3.51 4.95 -16.79
N ALA A 62 -2.31 5.13 -16.23
CA ALA A 62 -1.41 6.21 -16.65
C ALA A 62 -1.01 6.08 -18.12
N LYS A 63 -0.76 4.87 -18.63
CA LYS A 63 -0.34 4.66 -20.03
C LYS A 63 -1.43 5.07 -21.02
N VAL A 64 -2.67 4.64 -20.80
CA VAL A 64 -3.78 4.86 -21.74
C VAL A 64 -4.70 6.02 -21.37
N LEU A 65 -4.35 6.79 -20.33
CA LEU A 65 -5.25 7.76 -19.68
C LEU A 65 -6.59 7.07 -19.33
N GLY A 66 -6.56 5.97 -18.58
CA GLY A 66 -7.76 5.27 -18.12
C GLY A 66 -8.44 5.95 -16.92
N ILE A 67 -9.45 5.29 -16.37
CA ILE A 67 -10.05 5.64 -15.08
C ILE A 67 -9.75 4.49 -14.12
N ALA A 68 -8.93 4.76 -13.10
CA ALA A 68 -8.56 3.80 -12.07
C ALA A 68 -9.74 3.46 -11.16
N HIS A 69 -9.55 2.60 -10.17
CA HIS A 69 -10.55 2.35 -9.14
C HIS A 69 -10.87 3.61 -8.31
N PRO A 70 -12.08 3.73 -7.72
CA PRO A 70 -12.50 4.93 -7.00
C PRO A 70 -11.55 5.36 -5.86
N PRO A 71 -11.19 6.66 -5.75
CA PRO A 71 -11.84 7.82 -6.39
C PRO A 71 -11.24 8.20 -7.75
N GLY A 72 -10.51 7.30 -8.42
CA GLY A 72 -9.98 7.45 -9.79
C GLY A 72 -8.63 8.15 -9.90
N SER A 73 -8.19 8.81 -8.83
CA SER A 73 -6.87 9.47 -8.70
C SER A 73 -6.47 10.36 -9.90
N PRO A 74 -7.36 11.21 -10.46
CA PRO A 74 -7.10 11.95 -11.71
C PRO A 74 -5.83 12.80 -11.70
N THR A 75 -5.49 13.44 -10.58
CA THR A 75 -4.24 14.22 -10.45
C THR A 75 -3.01 13.33 -10.66
N TRP A 76 -3.03 12.13 -10.08
CA TRP A 76 -1.92 11.19 -10.22
C TRP A 76 -1.86 10.63 -11.63
N THR A 77 -3.00 10.22 -12.20
CA THR A 77 -3.08 9.66 -13.56
C THR A 77 -2.50 10.63 -14.59
N LEU A 78 -2.88 11.90 -14.54
CA LEU A 78 -2.36 12.93 -15.47
C LEU A 78 -0.86 13.17 -15.27
N ALA A 79 -0.40 13.28 -14.03
CA ALA A 79 1.02 13.52 -13.74
C ALA A 79 1.90 12.33 -14.13
N ALA A 80 1.47 11.11 -13.81
CA ALA A 80 2.17 9.88 -14.15
C ALA A 80 2.15 9.62 -15.66
N HIS A 81 1.06 9.95 -16.37
CA HIS A 81 1.01 9.87 -17.83
C HIS A 81 2.09 10.75 -18.47
N LEU A 82 2.16 12.03 -18.05
CA LEU A 82 3.15 12.98 -18.57
C LEU A 82 4.58 12.53 -18.26
N PHE A 83 4.84 12.09 -17.02
CA PHE A 83 6.15 11.59 -16.63
C PHE A 83 6.54 10.31 -17.40
N GLY A 84 5.58 9.40 -17.58
CA GLY A 84 5.78 8.14 -18.30
C GLY A 84 6.09 8.31 -19.79
N GLN A 85 5.85 9.48 -20.40
CA GLN A 85 6.23 9.74 -21.80
C GLN A 85 7.74 9.93 -22.00
N ILE A 86 8.53 10.17 -20.93
CA ILE A 86 9.98 10.31 -21.02
C ILE A 86 10.58 9.00 -21.55
N PRO A 87 11.22 8.95 -22.74
CA PRO A 87 11.52 7.71 -23.45
C PRO A 87 12.75 6.94 -22.92
N ILE A 88 12.83 6.69 -21.60
CA ILE A 88 13.93 5.98 -20.94
C ILE A 88 13.38 4.78 -20.15
N GLY A 89 13.85 3.56 -20.43
CA GLY A 89 13.39 2.34 -19.76
C GLY A 89 11.94 1.95 -20.10
N GLU A 90 11.41 0.90 -19.45
CA GLU A 90 10.01 0.49 -19.60
C GLU A 90 9.06 1.51 -18.94
N PHE A 91 7.81 1.59 -19.41
CA PHE A 91 6.85 2.56 -18.89
C PHE A 91 6.60 2.38 -17.38
N VAL A 92 6.51 1.13 -16.90
CA VAL A 92 6.29 0.84 -15.48
C VAL A 92 7.50 1.21 -14.61
N THR A 93 8.72 1.03 -15.13
CA THR A 93 9.93 1.48 -14.42
C THR A 93 9.94 3.00 -14.27
N ARG A 94 9.43 3.75 -15.26
CA ARG A 94 9.27 5.22 -15.16
C ARG A 94 8.24 5.59 -14.11
N THR A 95 7.11 4.89 -14.02
CA THR A 95 6.09 5.16 -13.00
C THR A 95 6.54 4.72 -11.59
N ASN A 96 7.34 3.66 -11.47
CA ASN A 96 8.01 3.30 -10.21
C ASN A 96 8.95 4.45 -9.78
N PHE A 97 9.78 4.95 -10.69
CA PHE A 97 10.68 6.08 -10.41
C PHE A 97 9.92 7.38 -10.11
N PHE A 98 8.74 7.59 -10.72
CA PHE A 98 7.86 8.71 -10.41
C PHE A 98 7.41 8.69 -8.94
N SER A 99 7.09 7.52 -8.37
CA SER A 99 6.84 7.39 -6.93
C SER A 99 8.06 7.77 -6.09
N ALA A 100 9.26 7.30 -6.47
CA ALA A 100 10.51 7.64 -5.79
C ALA A 100 10.76 9.15 -5.78
N LEU A 101 10.53 9.80 -6.93
CA LEU A 101 10.61 11.25 -7.08
C LEU A 101 9.63 11.97 -6.16
N CYS A 102 8.36 11.55 -6.16
CA CYS A 102 7.33 12.14 -5.30
C CYS A 102 7.70 12.02 -3.82
N VAL A 103 8.00 10.83 -3.31
CA VAL A 103 8.35 10.66 -1.89
C VAL A 103 9.60 11.47 -1.51
N SER A 104 10.58 11.60 -2.41
CA SER A 104 11.74 12.47 -2.21
C SER A 104 11.37 13.95 -2.15
N LEU A 105 10.42 14.40 -2.96
CA LEU A 105 9.85 15.76 -2.88
C LEU A 105 9.07 15.97 -1.57
N ALA A 106 8.36 14.95 -1.07
CA ALA A 106 7.71 15.03 0.23
C ALA A 106 8.72 15.25 1.36
N ALA A 107 9.86 14.53 1.35
CA ALA A 107 10.95 14.72 2.29
C ALA A 107 11.56 16.14 2.21
N LEU A 108 11.73 16.66 0.99
CA LEU A 108 12.14 18.05 0.74
C LEU A 108 11.16 19.06 1.35
N PHE A 109 9.85 18.93 1.09
CA PHE A 109 8.85 19.85 1.62
C PHE A 109 8.75 19.78 3.15
N LEU A 110 8.84 18.58 3.73
CA LEU A 110 8.92 18.39 5.18
C LEU A 110 10.15 19.12 5.76
N PHE A 111 11.33 18.94 5.16
CA PHE A 111 12.54 19.66 5.56
C PHE A 111 12.33 21.18 5.53
N LEU A 112 11.83 21.71 4.41
CA LEU A 112 11.59 23.16 4.24
C LEU A 112 10.54 23.69 5.23
N PHE A 113 9.47 22.93 5.47
CA PHE A 113 8.44 23.25 6.44
C PHE A 113 9.02 23.39 7.84
N LEU A 114 9.80 22.40 8.31
CA LEU A 114 10.41 22.40 9.64
C LEU A 114 11.46 23.52 9.78
N ARG A 115 12.25 23.77 8.73
CA ARG A 115 13.22 24.88 8.70
C ARG A 115 12.55 26.24 8.81
N ASP A 116 11.41 26.46 8.16
CA ASP A 116 10.65 27.72 8.28
C ASP A 116 9.98 27.88 9.67
N ARG A 117 9.82 26.79 10.44
CA ARG A 117 9.45 26.82 11.88
C ARG A 117 10.66 26.98 12.83
N GLY A 118 11.83 27.25 12.26
CA GLY A 118 13.06 27.51 13.00
C GLY A 118 13.69 26.28 13.62
N TRP A 119 13.34 25.06 13.16
CA TRP A 119 14.09 23.87 13.55
C TRP A 119 15.53 24.00 13.06
N SER A 120 16.50 23.51 13.83
CA SER A 120 17.88 23.52 13.37
C SER A 120 18.04 22.58 12.17
N TRP A 121 19.11 22.78 11.40
CA TRP A 121 19.25 22.12 10.11
C TRP A 121 19.37 20.59 10.26
N GLU A 122 20.09 20.15 11.29
CA GLU A 122 20.29 18.74 11.62
C GLU A 122 18.99 18.08 12.10
N ALA A 123 18.15 18.82 12.85
CA ALA A 123 16.86 18.32 13.32
C ALA A 123 15.87 18.13 12.17
N ALA A 124 15.83 19.11 11.26
CA ALA A 124 14.95 19.06 10.10
C ALA A 124 15.40 17.99 9.10
N LEU A 125 16.71 17.84 8.88
CA LEU A 125 17.25 16.81 7.99
C LEU A 125 17.06 15.41 8.58
N ALA A 126 17.28 15.24 9.88
CA ALA A 126 16.97 13.99 10.58
C ALA A 126 15.48 13.64 10.49
N ALA A 127 14.57 14.60 10.72
CA ALA A 127 13.14 14.38 10.60
C ALA A 127 12.72 13.99 9.17
N ALA A 128 13.21 14.68 8.15
CA ALA A 128 12.93 14.37 6.76
C ALA A 128 13.44 12.98 6.37
N GLY A 129 14.68 12.63 6.76
CA GLY A 129 15.25 11.31 6.51
C GLY A 129 14.52 10.20 7.28
N THR A 130 14.18 10.41 8.56
CA THR A 130 13.42 9.42 9.35
C THR A 130 12.03 9.19 8.75
N ALA A 131 11.37 10.23 8.24
CA ALA A 131 10.10 10.08 7.55
C ALA A 131 10.27 9.31 6.23
N ALA A 132 11.29 9.65 5.43
CA ALA A 132 11.60 9.01 4.16
C ALA A 132 11.93 7.51 4.29
N PHE A 133 12.68 7.14 5.34
CA PHE A 133 13.14 5.76 5.54
C PHE A 133 12.25 4.95 6.50
N THR A 134 11.07 5.47 6.84
CA THR A 134 10.04 4.65 7.49
C THR A 134 9.60 3.54 6.53
N ARG A 135 9.41 2.31 7.03
CA ARG A 135 9.18 1.12 6.20
C ARG A 135 8.04 1.28 5.18
N SER A 136 6.87 1.77 5.60
CA SER A 136 5.73 1.95 4.68
C SER A 136 5.95 3.07 3.66
N VAL A 137 6.62 4.15 4.05
CA VAL A 137 6.93 5.28 3.14
C VAL A 137 7.95 4.86 2.09
N TRP A 138 8.99 4.13 2.48
CA TRP A 138 9.99 3.58 1.55
C TRP A 138 9.39 2.50 0.65
N GLY A 139 8.64 1.54 1.20
CA GLY A 139 7.99 0.49 0.41
C GLY A 139 7.12 1.04 -0.73
N LEU A 140 6.44 2.18 -0.51
CA LEU A 140 5.69 2.89 -1.55
C LEU A 140 6.54 3.69 -2.52
N ALA A 141 7.71 4.17 -2.08
CA ALA A 141 8.60 4.95 -2.93
C ALA A 141 9.20 4.10 -4.06
N VAL A 142 9.25 2.78 -3.89
CA VAL A 142 9.93 1.86 -4.83
C VAL A 142 8.99 1.17 -5.82
N VAL A 143 7.68 1.46 -5.78
CA VAL A 143 6.65 0.88 -6.65
C VAL A 143 5.68 1.94 -7.17
N THR A 144 4.97 1.65 -8.26
CA THR A 144 3.95 2.55 -8.83
C THR A 144 2.74 2.62 -7.89
N TYR A 145 2.49 3.78 -7.29
CA TYR A 145 1.33 3.98 -6.41
C TYR A 145 0.95 5.46 -6.31
N ASN A 146 -0.35 5.74 -6.13
CA ASN A 146 -0.89 7.11 -6.04
C ASN A 146 -0.54 7.85 -4.73
N TYR A 147 -0.37 7.12 -3.62
CA TYR A 147 -0.09 7.70 -2.29
C TYR A 147 1.21 8.52 -2.22
N SER A 148 2.18 8.22 -3.08
CA SER A 148 3.46 8.94 -3.17
C SER A 148 3.25 10.44 -3.49
N LEU A 149 2.40 10.74 -4.48
CA LEU A 149 2.05 12.11 -4.85
C LEU A 149 1.16 12.76 -3.79
N ASN A 150 0.26 12.00 -3.16
CA ASN A 150 -0.60 12.51 -2.09
C ASN A 150 0.24 13.04 -0.91
N LEU A 151 1.24 12.27 -0.48
CA LEU A 151 2.16 12.66 0.58
C LEU A 151 2.96 13.91 0.22
N THR A 152 3.39 14.04 -1.04
CA THR A 152 4.09 15.22 -1.56
C THR A 152 3.21 16.47 -1.47
N LEU A 153 1.99 16.39 -1.98
CA LEU A 153 1.03 17.49 -1.98
C LEU A 153 0.64 17.90 -0.56
N LEU A 154 0.54 16.95 0.37
CA LEU A 154 0.25 17.24 1.77
C LEU A 154 1.37 18.09 2.41
N TRP A 155 2.63 17.67 2.27
CA TRP A 155 3.75 18.42 2.82
C TRP A 155 4.00 19.74 2.08
N ALA A 156 3.75 19.81 0.77
CA ALA A 156 3.76 21.06 0.02
C ALA A 156 2.69 22.03 0.51
N CYS A 157 1.46 21.55 0.73
CA CYS A 157 0.36 22.33 1.29
C CYS A 157 0.72 22.89 2.68
N LEU A 158 1.25 22.06 3.58
CA LEU A 158 1.71 22.50 4.90
C LEU A 158 2.86 23.52 4.83
N PHE A 159 3.81 23.32 3.93
CA PHE A 159 4.88 24.29 3.68
C PHE A 159 4.31 25.65 3.27
N PHE A 160 3.46 25.69 2.25
CA PHE A 160 2.84 26.92 1.76
C PHE A 160 1.93 27.58 2.80
N ALA A 161 1.08 26.81 3.48
CA ALA A 161 0.23 27.29 4.57
C ALA A 161 1.06 27.91 5.71
N GLY A 162 2.15 27.25 6.09
CA GLY A 162 3.08 27.80 7.09
C GLY A 162 3.78 29.07 6.62
N ARG A 163 4.16 29.15 5.35
CA ARG A 163 4.76 30.37 4.76
C ARG A 163 3.76 31.52 4.77
N TRP A 164 2.48 31.25 4.49
CA TRP A 164 1.41 32.23 4.65
C TRP A 164 1.26 32.66 6.11
N ARG A 165 1.17 31.74 7.08
CA ARG A 165 1.07 32.11 8.51
C ARG A 165 2.18 33.07 8.96
N ARG A 166 3.40 32.90 8.44
CA ARG A 166 4.55 33.77 8.76
C ARG A 166 4.52 35.13 8.06
N THR A 167 4.01 35.20 6.83
CA THR A 167 4.13 36.41 5.99
C THR A 167 2.83 37.15 5.75
N SER A 168 1.69 36.52 6.00
CA SER A 168 0.36 36.96 5.59
C SER A 168 0.23 37.25 4.09
N ASP A 169 1.17 36.80 3.24
CA ASP A 169 1.15 37.03 1.79
C ASP A 169 0.23 35.98 1.13
N PRO A 170 -0.88 36.40 0.50
CA PRO A 170 -1.93 35.51 0.02
C PRO A 170 -1.47 34.57 -1.09
N ARG A 171 -0.34 34.84 -1.78
CA ARG A 171 0.21 33.93 -2.79
C ARG A 171 0.58 32.56 -2.19
N TRP A 172 1.07 32.54 -0.95
CA TRP A 172 1.37 31.30 -0.25
C TRP A 172 0.09 30.56 0.15
N LEU A 173 -0.98 31.27 0.53
CA LEU A 173 -2.26 30.64 0.82
C LEU A 173 -2.89 30.06 -0.45
N ALA A 174 -2.76 30.75 -1.59
CA ALA A 174 -3.18 30.25 -2.89
C ALA A 174 -2.38 29.00 -3.30
N GLY A 175 -1.06 28.97 -3.05
CA GLY A 175 -0.26 27.76 -3.25
C GLY A 175 -0.72 26.58 -2.40
N ALA A 176 -1.10 26.83 -1.14
CA ALA A 176 -1.69 25.80 -0.27
C ALA A 176 -3.06 25.33 -0.78
N ALA A 177 -3.89 26.26 -1.27
CA ALA A 177 -5.20 25.95 -1.85
C ALA A 177 -5.09 25.10 -3.13
N LEU A 178 -4.14 25.43 -4.02
CA LEU A 178 -3.84 24.64 -5.23
C LEU A 178 -3.36 23.24 -4.86
N ALA A 179 -2.38 23.13 -3.96
CA ALA A 179 -1.90 21.83 -3.47
C ALA A 179 -3.01 21.01 -2.82
N GLY A 180 -3.95 21.69 -2.13
CA GLY A 180 -5.14 21.08 -1.55
C GLY A 180 -6.11 20.50 -2.57
N GLY A 181 -6.46 21.28 -3.60
CA GLY A 181 -7.32 20.81 -4.69
C GLY A 181 -6.72 19.64 -5.46
N LEU A 182 -5.44 19.76 -5.84
CA LEU A 182 -4.70 18.68 -6.51
C LEU A 182 -4.60 17.43 -5.61
N GLY A 183 -4.36 17.61 -4.31
CA GLY A 183 -4.24 16.53 -3.34
C GLY A 183 -5.54 15.75 -3.15
N ALA A 184 -6.68 16.45 -3.15
CA ALA A 184 -8.00 15.84 -3.16
C ALA A 184 -8.21 14.97 -4.41
N GLY A 185 -7.73 15.43 -5.58
CA GLY A 185 -7.74 14.66 -6.83
C GLY A 185 -6.74 13.51 -6.91
N VAL A 186 -5.90 13.28 -5.89
CA VAL A 186 -5.08 12.06 -5.79
C VAL A 186 -5.78 11.01 -4.94
N HIS A 187 -6.16 11.35 -3.71
CA HIS A 187 -6.74 10.38 -2.76
C HIS A 187 -7.49 11.09 -1.62
N HIS A 188 -8.57 10.47 -1.13
CA HIS A 188 -9.45 11.00 -0.07
C HIS A 188 -8.74 11.22 1.27
N LEU A 189 -7.60 10.57 1.49
CA LEU A 189 -6.72 10.80 2.64
C LEU A 189 -6.37 12.29 2.83
N PHE A 190 -6.24 13.04 1.73
CA PHE A 190 -6.01 14.48 1.80
C PHE A 190 -7.21 15.22 2.40
N LEU A 191 -8.43 14.89 1.94
CA LEU A 191 -9.66 15.50 2.42
C LEU A 191 -9.89 15.20 3.90
N LEU A 192 -9.58 13.98 4.34
CA LEU A 192 -9.67 13.58 5.74
C LEU A 192 -8.78 14.45 6.63
N LEU A 193 -7.55 14.73 6.21
CA LEU A 193 -6.63 15.59 6.97
C LEU A 193 -6.91 17.09 6.80
N SER A 194 -7.72 17.48 5.82
CA SER A 194 -7.93 18.89 5.49
C SER A 194 -8.55 19.72 6.63
N PRO A 195 -9.49 19.25 7.48
CA PRO A 195 -9.97 20.03 8.62
C PRO A 195 -8.86 20.36 9.62
N LEU A 196 -7.96 19.40 9.88
CA LEU A 196 -6.81 19.61 10.76
C LEU A 196 -5.81 20.60 10.16
N VAL A 197 -5.51 20.47 8.86
CA VAL A 197 -4.62 21.41 8.15
C VAL A 197 -5.23 22.81 8.09
N LEU A 198 -6.52 22.94 7.77
CA LEU A 198 -7.23 24.23 7.68
C LEU A 198 -7.33 24.90 9.05
N SER A 199 -7.70 24.17 10.10
CA SER A 199 -7.76 24.70 11.46
C SER A 199 -6.40 25.21 11.93
N TRP A 200 -5.32 24.45 11.71
CA TRP A 200 -3.96 24.91 12.00
C TRP A 200 -3.57 26.13 11.16
N THR A 201 -3.92 26.13 9.87
CA THR A 201 -3.59 27.22 8.94
C THR A 201 -4.22 28.52 9.42
N LEU A 202 -5.54 28.52 9.62
CA LEU A 202 -6.34 29.71 9.93
C LEU A 202 -6.28 30.13 11.41
N TRP A 203 -5.65 29.33 12.27
CA TRP A 203 -5.56 29.58 13.71
C TRP A 203 -5.03 30.98 14.03
N GLY A 204 -5.85 31.81 14.65
CA GLY A 204 -5.52 33.18 15.06
C GLY A 204 -5.37 34.18 13.91
N ALA A 205 -5.59 33.77 12.66
CA ALA A 205 -5.37 34.62 11.47
C ALA A 205 -6.46 34.48 10.39
N TRP A 206 -7.58 33.80 10.67
CA TRP A 206 -8.64 33.50 9.69
C TRP A 206 -9.16 34.75 8.95
N ARG A 207 -9.29 35.90 9.63
CA ARG A 207 -9.72 37.17 8.99
C ARG A 207 -8.81 37.60 7.85
N LYS A 208 -7.51 37.29 7.91
CA LYS A 208 -6.54 37.60 6.84
C LYS A 208 -6.76 36.75 5.60
N ALA A 209 -7.31 35.54 5.76
CA ALA A 209 -7.68 34.67 4.64
C ALA A 209 -8.95 35.15 3.91
N LEU A 210 -9.78 35.96 4.57
CA LEU A 210 -11.04 36.49 4.01
C LEU A 210 -10.90 37.87 3.36
N THR A 211 -9.68 38.37 3.17
CA THR A 211 -9.48 39.60 2.41
C THR A 211 -9.81 39.36 0.93
N MET A 212 -10.36 40.35 0.23
CA MET A 212 -10.70 40.22 -1.20
C MET A 212 -9.51 39.74 -2.04
N ARG A 213 -8.31 40.27 -1.76
CA ARG A 213 -7.07 39.82 -2.42
C ARG A 213 -6.75 38.36 -2.15
N ALA A 214 -6.96 37.87 -0.93
CA ALA A 214 -6.77 36.46 -0.61
C ALA A 214 -7.81 35.59 -1.34
N LEU A 215 -9.08 35.97 -1.32
CA LEU A 215 -10.15 35.24 -2.01
C LEU A 215 -9.93 35.16 -3.52
N MET A 216 -9.57 36.28 -4.17
CA MET A 216 -9.28 36.33 -5.62
C MET A 216 -8.08 35.47 -6.05
N LEU A 217 -7.18 35.11 -5.13
CA LEU A 217 -6.06 34.20 -5.44
C LEU A 217 -6.38 32.77 -5.02
N CYS A 218 -6.97 32.56 -3.84
CA CYS A 218 -7.16 31.24 -3.26
C CYS A 218 -8.33 30.49 -3.91
N VAL A 219 -9.44 31.17 -4.24
CA VAL A 219 -10.60 30.52 -4.87
C VAL A 219 -10.23 30.00 -6.25
N PRO A 220 -9.65 30.79 -7.19
CA PRO A 220 -9.22 30.25 -8.47
C PRO A 220 -8.16 29.15 -8.33
N ALA A 221 -7.19 29.30 -7.41
CA ALA A 221 -6.18 28.28 -7.17
C ALA A 221 -6.78 26.94 -6.71
N LEU A 222 -7.76 26.97 -5.79
CA LEU A 222 -8.49 25.79 -5.37
C LEU A 222 -9.30 25.18 -6.52
N LEU A 223 -10.03 26.01 -7.27
CA LEU A 223 -10.84 25.56 -8.41
C LEU A 223 -9.98 24.94 -9.51
N ILE A 224 -8.81 25.52 -9.83
CA ILE A 224 -7.85 24.93 -10.77
C ILE A 224 -7.37 23.57 -10.25
N GLY A 225 -7.06 23.47 -8.95
CA GLY A 225 -6.69 22.20 -8.33
C GLY A 225 -7.79 21.15 -8.39
N LEU A 226 -9.05 21.54 -8.17
CA LEU A 226 -10.22 20.66 -8.22
C LEU A 226 -10.68 20.35 -9.65
N ALA A 227 -10.32 21.17 -10.64
CA ALA A 227 -10.70 20.98 -12.04
C ALA A 227 -10.17 19.65 -12.61
N VAL A 228 -9.13 19.06 -11.99
CA VAL A 228 -8.65 17.71 -12.32
C VAL A 228 -9.76 16.65 -12.21
N PHE A 229 -10.77 16.83 -11.37
CA PHE A 229 -11.90 15.90 -11.29
C PHE A 229 -12.76 15.88 -12.56
N LEU A 230 -12.73 16.94 -13.38
CA LEU A 230 -13.40 16.95 -14.70
C LEU A 230 -12.81 15.90 -15.65
N TYR A 231 -11.58 15.44 -15.40
CA TYR A 231 -10.99 14.30 -16.11
C TYR A 231 -11.91 13.08 -16.11
N LEU A 232 -12.57 12.78 -14.99
CA LEU A 232 -13.36 11.55 -14.85
C LEU A 232 -14.57 11.50 -15.80
N PRO A 233 -15.52 12.45 -15.77
CA PRO A 233 -16.66 12.43 -16.69
C PRO A 233 -16.24 12.67 -18.15
N ILE A 234 -15.25 13.54 -18.40
CA ILE A 234 -14.74 13.76 -19.76
C ILE A 234 -14.17 12.47 -20.32
N ARG A 235 -13.32 11.79 -19.55
CA ARG A 235 -12.65 10.58 -20.02
C ARG A 235 -13.64 9.43 -20.15
N ALA A 236 -14.59 9.29 -19.24
CA ALA A 236 -15.65 8.29 -19.33
C ALA A 236 -16.47 8.43 -20.62
N ALA A 237 -16.84 9.66 -20.99
CA ALA A 237 -17.55 9.95 -22.24
C ALA A 237 -16.75 9.61 -23.51
N MET A 238 -15.41 9.46 -23.40
CA MET A 238 -14.54 9.05 -24.51
C MET A 238 -14.36 7.53 -24.60
N ASN A 239 -15.03 6.73 -23.76
CA ASN A 239 -14.93 5.26 -23.70
C ASN A 239 -13.47 4.78 -23.65
N PRO A 240 -12.73 5.09 -22.57
CA PRO A 240 -11.32 4.73 -22.49
C PRO A 240 -11.17 3.21 -22.39
N PRO A 241 -10.03 2.63 -22.82
CA PRO A 241 -9.84 1.17 -22.78
C PRO A 241 -9.91 0.57 -21.37
N ILE A 242 -9.67 1.39 -20.35
CA ILE A 242 -9.75 1.01 -18.94
C ILE A 242 -10.66 2.04 -18.25
N ALA A 243 -11.81 1.59 -17.77
CA ALA A 243 -12.74 2.41 -16.99
C ALA A 243 -13.30 1.63 -15.81
N TRP A 244 -12.87 1.96 -14.59
CA TRP A 244 -13.53 1.40 -13.42
C TRP A 244 -14.88 2.06 -13.18
N GLY A 245 -15.95 1.27 -13.19
CA GLY A 245 -17.29 1.77 -12.90
C GLY A 245 -17.86 2.69 -13.97
N LYS A 246 -19.14 3.04 -13.78
CA LYS A 246 -19.92 3.84 -14.71
C LYS A 246 -19.92 5.30 -14.25
N ILE A 247 -19.68 6.25 -15.17
CA ILE A 247 -19.70 7.70 -14.91
C ILE A 247 -20.42 8.40 -16.08
N GLU A 248 -21.75 8.20 -16.18
CA GLU A 248 -22.56 8.82 -17.24
C GLU A 248 -23.40 9.99 -16.72
N THR A 249 -23.81 9.94 -15.45
CA THR A 249 -24.62 10.98 -14.81
C THR A 249 -23.85 11.74 -13.73
N PRO A 250 -24.31 12.94 -13.32
CA PRO A 250 -23.74 13.64 -12.16
C PRO A 250 -23.82 12.81 -10.86
N GLN A 251 -24.86 11.98 -10.72
CA GLN A 251 -25.00 11.09 -9.56
C GLN A 251 -23.95 9.98 -9.59
N ASP A 252 -23.72 9.37 -10.75
CA ASP A 252 -22.67 8.35 -10.94
C ASP A 252 -21.30 8.92 -10.57
N PHE A 253 -21.01 10.15 -11.02
CA PHE A 253 -19.78 10.85 -10.68
C PHE A 253 -19.62 11.06 -9.17
N LEU A 254 -20.69 11.49 -8.48
CA LEU A 254 -20.67 11.67 -7.03
C LEU A 254 -20.51 10.34 -6.29
N ASP A 255 -21.22 9.29 -6.70
CA ASP A 255 -21.14 7.95 -6.10
C ASP A 255 -19.77 7.32 -6.32
N TYR A 256 -19.17 7.56 -7.48
CA TYR A 256 -17.81 7.15 -7.80
C TYR A 256 -16.78 7.91 -6.96
N VAL A 257 -16.77 9.25 -6.96
CA VAL A 257 -15.76 10.04 -6.21
C VAL A 257 -15.91 9.85 -4.69
N SER A 258 -17.14 9.69 -4.20
CA SER A 258 -17.42 9.41 -2.78
C SER A 258 -17.12 7.96 -2.38
N ARG A 259 -16.73 7.09 -3.33
CA ARG A 259 -16.45 5.67 -3.12
C ARG A 259 -17.66 4.86 -2.64
N LYS A 260 -18.89 5.36 -2.85
CA LYS A 260 -20.13 4.66 -2.47
C LYS A 260 -20.26 3.31 -3.18
N VAL A 261 -19.73 3.21 -4.40
CA VAL A 261 -19.69 1.97 -5.21
C VAL A 261 -19.07 0.78 -4.46
N TYR A 262 -18.05 0.99 -3.62
CA TYR A 262 -17.45 -0.09 -2.84
C TYR A 262 -18.38 -0.67 -1.78
N LYS A 263 -19.21 0.20 -1.15
CA LYS A 263 -20.16 -0.22 -0.12
C LYS A 263 -21.27 -1.11 -0.71
N GLU A 264 -21.64 -0.85 -1.96
CA GLU A 264 -22.72 -1.56 -2.65
C GLU A 264 -22.23 -2.81 -3.41
N ALA A 265 -21.04 -2.76 -4.04
CA ALA A 265 -20.53 -3.82 -4.91
C ALA A 265 -19.82 -4.98 -4.19
N GLU A 266 -19.15 -4.75 -3.06
CA GLU A 266 -18.43 -5.81 -2.31
C GLU A 266 -19.32 -6.51 -1.27
N GLY A 267 -20.65 -6.44 -1.42
CA GLY A 267 -21.61 -7.06 -0.52
C GLY A 267 -21.51 -6.58 0.94
N GLY A 268 -20.83 -5.46 1.18
CA GLY A 268 -20.51 -4.98 2.52
C GLY A 268 -19.53 -5.88 3.31
N ILE A 269 -18.83 -6.84 2.70
CA ILE A 269 -17.91 -7.74 3.43
C ILE A 269 -16.78 -6.93 4.08
N TRP A 270 -16.12 -6.07 3.30
CA TRP A 270 -15.14 -5.08 3.79
C TRP A 270 -15.76 -3.87 4.50
N TYR A 271 -17.09 -3.84 4.66
CA TYR A 271 -17.87 -2.77 5.30
C TYR A 271 -18.83 -3.27 6.42
N SER A 272 -18.64 -4.50 6.95
CA SER A 272 -19.39 -5.16 8.04
C SER A 272 -18.72 -5.21 9.44
N GLY A 273 -17.51 -4.67 9.56
CA GLY A 273 -16.68 -4.56 10.75
C GLY A 273 -17.37 -3.85 11.90
N LYS A 274 -16.95 -4.19 13.12
CA LYS A 274 -17.51 -3.68 14.37
C LYS A 274 -16.52 -2.75 15.04
N THR A 275 -16.95 -2.02 16.07
CA THR A 275 -16.05 -1.18 16.90
C THR A 275 -14.84 -1.95 17.44
N VAL A 276 -15.00 -3.25 17.70
CA VAL A 276 -13.90 -4.14 18.13
C VAL A 276 -12.81 -4.24 17.05
N ASP A 277 -13.18 -4.28 15.77
CA ASP A 277 -12.22 -4.33 14.67
C ASP A 277 -11.44 -3.02 14.56
N SER A 278 -12.08 -1.87 14.75
CA SER A 278 -11.36 -0.58 14.85
C SER A 278 -10.35 -0.56 15.99
N LEU A 279 -10.66 -1.17 17.14
CA LEU A 279 -9.71 -1.31 18.25
C LEU A 279 -8.56 -2.26 17.90
N LYS A 280 -8.81 -3.35 17.18
CA LYS A 280 -7.76 -4.26 16.69
C LYS A 280 -6.83 -3.56 15.71
N PHE A 281 -7.37 -2.77 14.78
CA PHE A 281 -6.56 -1.95 13.87
C PHE A 281 -5.70 -0.94 14.62
N LEU A 282 -6.25 -0.28 15.65
CA LEU A 282 -5.48 0.63 16.50
C LEU A 282 -4.35 -0.12 17.22
N GLY A 283 -4.65 -1.29 17.78
CA GLY A 283 -3.65 -2.17 18.40
C GLY A 283 -2.54 -2.57 17.43
N ALA A 284 -2.91 -2.97 16.21
CA ALA A 284 -1.96 -3.34 15.15
C ALA A 284 -1.09 -2.17 14.70
N PHE A 285 -1.68 -0.98 14.54
CA PHE A 285 -0.95 0.24 14.22
C PHE A 285 0.10 0.56 15.30
N LEU A 286 -0.30 0.55 16.58
CA LEU A 286 0.61 0.82 17.70
C LEU A 286 1.71 -0.24 17.82
N ALA A 287 1.36 -1.52 17.66
CA ALA A 287 2.31 -2.63 17.68
C ALA A 287 3.28 -2.60 16.49
N GLY A 288 2.86 -2.02 15.36
CA GLY A 288 3.67 -1.86 14.15
C GLY A 288 4.70 -0.73 14.22
N LEU A 289 4.54 0.27 15.09
CA LEU A 289 5.42 1.45 15.14
C LEU A 289 6.92 1.13 15.27
N PRO A 290 7.36 0.18 16.13
CA PRO A 290 8.77 -0.20 16.21
C PRO A 290 9.30 -0.80 14.90
N ARG A 291 8.46 -1.51 14.14
CA ARG A 291 8.81 -2.05 12.82
C ARG A 291 8.94 -0.95 11.77
N GLU A 292 8.16 0.11 11.90
CA GLU A 292 8.16 1.24 10.98
C GLU A 292 9.38 2.16 11.19
N GLN A 293 9.68 2.52 12.46
CA GLN A 293 10.63 3.58 12.81
C GLN A 293 11.67 3.19 13.89
N GLY A 294 11.72 1.94 14.32
CA GLY A 294 12.59 1.52 15.41
C GLY A 294 12.08 1.96 16.79
N GLY A 295 12.05 1.01 17.74
CA GLY A 295 11.48 1.24 19.07
C GLY A 295 12.11 2.44 19.80
N LEU A 296 13.42 2.63 19.68
CA LEU A 296 14.12 3.77 20.30
C LEU A 296 13.64 5.13 19.79
N LEU A 297 13.43 5.29 18.48
CA LEU A 297 12.97 6.55 17.91
C LEU A 297 11.50 6.79 18.24
N VAL A 298 10.67 5.74 18.24
CA VAL A 298 9.27 5.83 18.68
C VAL A 298 9.18 6.31 20.13
N LEU A 299 10.01 5.79 21.04
CA LEU A 299 10.08 6.26 22.43
C LEU A 299 10.51 7.74 22.52
N CYS A 300 11.31 8.22 21.57
CA CYS A 300 11.68 9.63 21.50
C CYS A 300 10.54 10.54 21.02
N ALA A 301 9.48 10.03 20.41
CA ALA A 301 8.37 10.86 19.95
C ALA A 301 7.63 11.56 21.10
N LEU A 302 7.46 10.90 22.25
CA LEU A 302 6.80 11.47 23.43
C LEU A 302 7.56 12.67 24.02
N PRO A 303 8.87 12.58 24.40
CA PRO A 303 9.62 13.75 24.84
C PRO A 303 9.74 14.80 23.73
N GLY A 304 9.73 14.38 22.45
CA GLY A 304 9.63 15.27 21.30
C GLY A 304 8.36 16.12 21.33
N ALA A 305 7.18 15.49 21.46
CA ALA A 305 5.89 16.15 21.56
C ALA A 305 5.83 17.08 22.78
N LEU A 306 6.26 16.64 23.96
CA LEU A 306 6.28 17.46 25.17
C LEU A 306 7.23 18.67 25.06
N ALA A 307 8.39 18.49 24.43
CA ALA A 307 9.34 19.58 24.20
C ALA A 307 8.84 20.55 23.11
N LEU A 308 8.14 20.03 22.10
CA LEU A 308 7.54 20.83 21.04
C LEU A 308 6.35 21.63 21.57
N TRP A 309 5.51 21.04 22.42
CA TRP A 309 4.39 21.72 23.10
C TRP A 309 4.84 22.98 23.85
N ARG A 310 5.98 22.91 24.55
CA ARG A 310 6.57 24.05 25.25
C ARG A 310 7.12 25.13 24.30
N ARG A 311 7.44 24.77 23.05
CA ARG A 311 8.06 25.65 22.05
C ARG A 311 7.03 26.26 21.08
N ASP A 312 6.13 25.44 20.54
CA ASP A 312 5.11 25.78 19.56
C ASP A 312 3.91 24.82 19.73
N ARG A 313 2.93 25.26 20.52
CA ARG A 313 1.72 24.47 20.81
C ARG A 313 0.94 24.15 19.54
N SER A 314 0.85 25.09 18.60
CA SER A 314 0.05 24.88 17.38
C SER A 314 0.68 23.82 16.48
N LEU A 315 2.01 23.84 16.33
CA LEU A 315 2.72 22.84 15.55
C LEU A 315 2.69 21.46 16.25
N SER A 316 2.79 21.44 17.58
CA SER A 316 2.63 20.22 18.36
C SER A 316 1.25 19.60 18.17
N LEU A 317 0.18 20.41 18.22
CA LEU A 317 -1.20 19.96 17.97
C LEU A 317 -1.40 19.47 16.55
N LEU A 318 -0.79 20.11 15.55
CA LEU A 318 -0.86 19.64 14.16
C LEU A 318 -0.21 18.26 13.99
N LEU A 319 1.04 18.10 14.44
CA LEU A 319 1.78 16.85 14.24
C LEU A 319 1.20 15.71 15.08
N PHE A 320 0.88 15.97 16.36
CA PHE A 320 0.19 14.99 17.19
C PHE A 320 -1.21 14.70 16.66
N GLY A 321 -1.91 15.74 16.20
CA GLY A 321 -3.19 15.61 15.53
C GLY A 321 -3.09 14.70 14.33
N MET A 322 -2.09 14.82 13.46
CA MET A 322 -1.92 13.92 12.31
C MET A 322 -1.67 12.46 12.73
N VAL A 323 -1.01 12.23 13.86
CA VAL A 323 -0.86 10.88 14.44
C VAL A 323 -2.18 10.38 15.04
N ALA A 324 -2.88 11.22 15.80
CA ALA A 324 -4.12 10.88 16.48
C ALA A 324 -5.34 10.79 15.54
N PHE A 325 -5.34 11.54 14.44
CA PHE A 325 -6.42 11.62 13.46
C PHE A 325 -6.54 10.32 12.65
N ASN A 326 -5.52 9.46 12.68
CA ASN A 326 -5.65 8.09 12.20
C ASN A 326 -6.60 7.24 13.05
N VAL A 327 -6.86 7.58 14.32
CA VAL A 327 -7.84 6.88 15.15
C VAL A 327 -9.26 7.02 14.58
N PRO A 328 -9.75 8.24 14.23
CA PRO A 328 -10.94 8.42 13.42
C PRO A 328 -10.92 7.72 12.07
N LEU A 329 -9.79 7.64 11.37
CA LEU A 329 -9.71 6.90 10.11
C LEU A 329 -10.05 5.41 10.31
N LEU A 330 -9.56 4.79 11.38
CA LEU A 330 -9.88 3.39 11.70
C LEU A 330 -11.31 3.18 12.22
N LEU A 331 -11.90 4.21 12.82
CA LEU A 331 -13.29 4.22 13.24
C LEU A 331 -14.26 4.53 12.07
N PHE A 332 -13.82 5.33 11.09
CA PHE A 332 -14.60 5.70 9.90
C PHE A 332 -14.48 4.65 8.79
N MET A 333 -13.32 3.97 8.72
CA MET A 333 -13.17 2.67 8.08
C MET A 333 -13.86 1.57 8.88
N GLY A 334 -14.56 1.87 9.98
CA GLY A 334 -15.19 0.93 10.92
C GLY A 334 -16.33 0.08 10.35
N GLY A 335 -16.38 -0.11 9.03
CA GLY A 335 -16.99 -1.27 8.41
C GLY A 335 -15.94 -2.32 7.98
N SER A 336 -14.63 -2.11 8.02
CA SER A 336 -13.71 -3.19 7.62
C SER A 336 -13.54 -4.18 8.75
N GLN A 337 -13.81 -5.46 8.46
CA GLN A 337 -13.43 -6.53 9.37
C GLN A 337 -11.90 -6.53 9.51
N PHE A 338 -11.42 -6.69 10.74
CA PHE A 338 -10.00 -6.79 10.99
C PHE A 338 -9.51 -8.16 10.53
N THR A 339 -8.74 -8.18 9.46
CA THR A 339 -7.98 -9.32 8.97
C THR A 339 -6.55 -8.85 8.73
N PRO A 340 -5.53 -9.70 8.77
CA PRO A 340 -4.19 -9.23 8.48
C PRO A 340 -3.99 -8.74 7.02
N THR A 341 -4.87 -9.08 6.07
CA THR A 341 -4.91 -8.43 4.73
C THR A 341 -5.45 -7.02 4.82
N SER A 342 -6.61 -6.82 5.46
CA SER A 342 -7.13 -5.46 5.61
C SER A 342 -6.15 -4.61 6.42
N GLU A 343 -5.46 -5.17 7.41
CA GLU A 343 -4.38 -4.49 8.14
C GLU A 343 -3.22 -4.13 7.21
N TYR A 344 -2.77 -5.05 6.36
CA TYR A 344 -1.71 -4.79 5.39
C TYR A 344 -2.08 -3.64 4.43
N ILE A 345 -3.27 -3.69 3.82
CA ILE A 345 -3.78 -2.65 2.91
C ILE A 345 -3.94 -1.31 3.66
N ASN A 346 -4.43 -1.35 4.90
CA ASN A 346 -4.70 -0.15 5.68
C ASN A 346 -3.44 0.59 6.12
N ARG A 347 -2.25 -0.02 6.04
CA ARG A 347 -0.97 0.66 6.32
C ARG A 347 -0.71 1.85 5.40
N LEU A 348 -1.23 1.81 4.18
CA LEU A 348 -1.10 2.89 3.19
C LEU A 348 -1.77 4.19 3.64
N TYR A 349 -2.74 4.09 4.54
CA TYR A 349 -3.45 5.25 5.08
C TYR A 349 -2.69 5.91 6.24
N TYR A 350 -1.68 5.23 6.80
CA TYR A 350 -0.93 5.74 7.95
C TYR A 350 0.22 6.69 7.57
N LEU A 351 0.52 6.88 6.29
CA LEU A 351 1.72 7.60 5.85
C LEU A 351 1.86 9.02 6.45
N PRO A 352 0.79 9.85 6.51
CA PRO A 352 0.89 11.18 7.12
C PRO A 352 1.21 11.14 8.62
N ALA A 353 0.62 10.17 9.34
CA ALA A 353 0.91 9.96 10.75
C ALA A 353 2.34 9.45 10.95
N LEU A 354 2.80 8.49 10.15
CA LEU A 354 4.17 7.99 10.21
C LEU A 354 5.17 9.13 9.95
N ALA A 355 4.95 9.96 8.93
CA ALA A 355 5.81 11.12 8.66
C ALA A 355 5.80 12.15 9.81
N SER A 356 4.64 12.37 10.45
CA SER A 356 4.50 13.27 11.59
C SER A 356 5.12 12.70 12.87
N LEU A 357 4.98 11.39 13.11
CA LEU A 357 5.64 10.66 14.19
C LEU A 357 7.16 10.72 14.02
N ALA A 358 7.67 10.55 12.80
CA ALA A 358 9.09 10.68 12.48
C ALA A 358 9.63 12.08 12.82
N ALA A 359 8.85 13.14 12.53
CA ALA A 359 9.23 14.50 12.90
C ALA A 359 9.28 14.68 14.42
N LEU A 360 8.27 14.19 15.15
CA LEU A 360 8.25 14.22 16.62
C LEU A 360 9.40 13.41 17.23
N ALA A 361 9.65 12.21 16.72
CA ALA A 361 10.73 11.31 17.10
C ALA A 361 12.10 11.96 16.90
N ALA A 362 12.37 12.53 15.72
CA ALA A 362 13.63 13.22 15.44
C ALA A 362 13.83 14.47 16.31
N PHE A 363 12.77 15.21 16.60
CA PHE A 363 12.83 16.34 17.53
C PHE A 363 13.17 15.89 18.95
N GLY A 364 12.51 14.84 19.43
CA GLY A 364 12.76 14.26 20.74
C GLY A 364 14.15 13.66 20.85
N TRP A 365 14.60 12.92 19.83
CA TRP A 365 15.96 12.40 19.72
C TRP A 365 17.00 13.51 19.90
N ARG A 366 16.85 14.61 19.17
CA ARG A 366 17.73 15.78 19.32
C ARG A 366 17.68 16.39 20.72
N ARG A 367 16.51 16.46 21.34
CA ARG A 367 16.36 16.99 22.72
C ARG A 367 17.04 16.08 23.73
N THR A 368 16.89 14.77 23.59
CA THR A 368 17.58 13.76 24.40
C THR A 368 19.08 13.88 24.25
N LEU A 369 19.60 14.01 23.02
CA LEU A 369 21.03 14.22 22.78
C LEU A 369 21.56 15.50 23.46
N ILE A 370 20.84 16.63 23.34
CA ILE A 370 21.21 17.87 24.03
C ILE A 370 21.26 17.67 25.54
N PHE A 371 20.31 16.92 26.10
CA PHE A 371 20.28 16.62 27.53
C PHE A 371 21.44 15.73 27.97
N LEU A 372 21.73 14.64 27.24
CA LEU A 372 22.81 13.71 27.55
C LEU A 372 24.18 14.39 27.48
N PHE A 373 24.42 15.19 26.44
CA PHE A 373 25.70 15.86 26.20
C PHE A 373 25.79 17.26 26.84
N ARG A 374 24.87 17.63 27.75
CA ARG A 374 24.89 18.94 28.42
C ARG A 374 26.15 19.18 29.28
N ARG A 375 26.76 18.09 29.76
CA ARG A 375 27.98 18.13 30.59
C ARG A 375 29.28 18.24 29.79
N VAL A 376 29.25 18.08 28.46
CA VAL A 376 30.42 18.31 27.60
C VAL A 376 30.73 19.81 27.58
N ARG A 377 31.80 20.18 28.30
CA ARG A 377 32.24 21.58 28.45
C ARG A 377 32.85 22.14 27.17
N GLU A 378 33.52 21.30 26.38
CA GLU A 378 34.16 21.72 25.14
C GLU A 378 33.10 22.02 24.06
N ARG A 379 32.89 23.31 23.79
CA ARG A 379 31.85 23.80 22.88
C ARG A 379 32.03 23.30 21.44
N GLN A 380 33.27 23.18 20.97
CA GLN A 380 33.58 22.75 19.61
C GLN A 380 33.20 21.27 19.41
N THR A 381 33.62 20.39 20.31
CA THR A 381 33.25 18.97 20.32
C THR A 381 31.74 18.80 20.39
N ARG A 382 31.05 19.49 21.30
CA ARG A 382 29.58 19.43 21.40
C ARG A 382 28.88 19.88 20.12
N ASN A 383 29.36 20.93 19.47
CA ASN A 383 28.77 21.47 18.24
C ASN A 383 29.00 20.56 17.00
N ARG A 384 30.04 19.72 17.00
CA ARG A 384 30.27 18.72 15.96
C ARG A 384 29.51 17.42 16.23
N LEU A 385 29.50 16.98 17.48
CA LEU A 385 28.91 15.70 17.89
C LEU A 385 27.38 15.70 17.79
N LEU A 386 26.71 16.76 18.27
CA LEU A 386 25.24 16.79 18.30
C LEU A 386 24.59 16.65 16.91
N PRO A 387 25.05 17.38 15.87
CA PRO A 387 24.55 17.17 14.51
C PRO A 387 24.84 15.77 13.96
N ALA A 388 26.04 15.23 14.19
CA ALA A 388 26.39 13.89 13.71
C ALA A 388 25.47 12.83 14.33
N LEU A 389 25.26 12.87 15.65
CA LEU A 389 24.38 11.93 16.35
C LEU A 389 22.90 12.13 15.97
N ALA A 390 22.46 13.35 15.69
CA ALA A 390 21.10 13.60 15.21
C ALA A 390 20.84 12.89 13.87
N LEU A 391 21.84 12.87 12.97
CA LEU A 391 21.76 12.21 11.67
C LEU A 391 21.90 10.68 11.72
N CYS A 392 22.24 10.09 12.87
CA CYS A 392 22.16 8.64 13.05
C CYS A 392 20.72 8.11 13.00
N ALA A 393 19.71 8.93 13.31
CA ALA A 393 18.31 8.51 13.31
C ALA A 393 17.83 7.98 11.94
N PRO A 394 17.99 8.71 10.82
CA PRO A 394 17.67 8.16 9.51
C PRO A 394 18.58 6.99 9.09
N MET A 395 19.88 6.99 9.46
CA MET A 395 20.80 5.90 9.12
C MET A 395 20.41 4.57 9.78
N LEU A 396 19.91 4.63 11.02
CA LEU A 396 19.36 3.46 11.71
C LEU A 396 18.21 2.86 10.91
N LEU A 397 17.30 3.70 10.39
CA LEU A 397 16.18 3.22 9.57
C LEU A 397 16.62 2.65 8.23
N VAL A 398 17.64 3.24 7.61
CA VAL A 398 18.24 2.66 6.40
C VAL A 398 18.69 1.23 6.69
N GLY A 399 19.49 1.01 7.75
CA GLY A 399 19.95 -0.33 8.12
C GLY A 399 18.82 -1.30 8.51
N MET A 400 17.79 -0.82 9.22
CA MET A 400 16.68 -1.65 9.67
C MET A 400 15.73 -2.05 8.53
N ASN A 401 15.47 -1.14 7.59
CA ASN A 401 14.40 -1.30 6.61
C ASN A 401 14.90 -1.65 5.20
N TRP A 402 16.22 -1.58 4.91
CA TRP A 402 16.78 -1.84 3.58
C TRP A 402 16.25 -3.14 2.97
N LYS A 403 16.58 -4.28 3.60
CA LYS A 403 16.20 -5.60 3.09
C LYS A 403 14.67 -5.78 2.96
N ALA A 404 13.89 -5.06 3.77
CA ALA A 404 12.43 -5.12 3.72
C ALA A 404 11.80 -4.28 2.62
N CYS A 405 12.47 -3.22 2.19
CA CYS A 405 12.00 -2.28 1.17
C CYS A 405 12.74 -2.45 -0.16
N ASP A 406 13.80 -3.24 -0.21
CA ASP A 406 14.48 -3.59 -1.45
C ASP A 406 13.54 -4.35 -2.38
N ARG A 407 13.39 -3.84 -3.59
CA ARG A 407 12.62 -4.46 -4.68
C ARG A 407 13.45 -4.59 -5.94
N SER A 408 14.76 -4.34 -5.90
CA SER A 408 15.64 -4.34 -7.07
C SER A 408 15.66 -5.66 -7.85
N ASP A 409 15.35 -6.77 -7.18
CA ASP A 409 15.24 -8.12 -7.72
C ASP A 409 13.80 -8.68 -7.70
N TYR A 410 12.80 -7.83 -7.48
CA TYR A 410 11.40 -8.24 -7.34
C TYR A 410 10.78 -8.61 -8.69
N LEU A 411 10.93 -9.87 -9.09
CA LEU A 411 10.49 -10.40 -10.39
C LEU A 411 9.23 -11.29 -10.29
N LEU A 412 8.82 -11.69 -9.08
CA LEU A 412 7.67 -12.58 -8.87
C LEU A 412 6.42 -12.19 -9.67
N PRO A 413 5.98 -10.92 -9.72
CA PRO A 413 4.75 -10.55 -10.43
C PRO A 413 4.91 -10.64 -11.96
N LYS A 414 6.12 -10.36 -12.46
CA LYS A 414 6.46 -10.54 -13.88
C LYS A 414 6.47 -12.02 -14.26
N GLU A 415 7.06 -12.87 -13.44
CA GLU A 415 7.04 -14.32 -13.64
C GLU A 415 5.61 -14.87 -13.59
N TYR A 416 4.82 -14.38 -12.63
CA TYR A 416 3.42 -14.73 -12.50
C TYR A 416 2.61 -14.34 -13.74
N LEU A 417 2.77 -13.12 -14.25
CA LEU A 417 2.13 -12.67 -15.47
C LEU A 417 2.56 -13.50 -16.69
N GLN A 418 3.85 -13.80 -16.85
CA GLN A 418 4.34 -14.63 -17.95
C GLN A 418 3.73 -16.03 -17.93
N ASN A 419 3.55 -16.60 -16.74
CA ASN A 419 2.89 -17.87 -16.52
C ASN A 419 1.42 -17.82 -16.93
N LEU A 420 0.69 -16.77 -16.56
CA LEU A 420 -0.68 -16.55 -17.04
C LEU A 420 -0.71 -16.50 -18.58
N LEU A 421 0.14 -15.68 -19.20
CA LEU A 421 0.15 -15.47 -20.65
C LEU A 421 0.52 -16.72 -21.46
N ARG A 422 1.42 -17.57 -20.95
CA ARG A 422 1.77 -18.86 -21.58
C ARG A 422 0.64 -19.87 -21.52
N SER A 423 -0.20 -19.75 -20.50
CA SER A 423 -1.30 -20.67 -20.23
C SER A 423 -2.56 -20.36 -21.04
N ILE A 424 -2.66 -19.15 -21.61
CA ILE A 424 -3.78 -18.74 -22.46
C ILE A 424 -3.68 -19.46 -23.83
N PRO A 425 -4.67 -20.30 -24.20
CA PRO A 425 -4.70 -20.97 -25.49
C PRO A 425 -4.90 -19.94 -26.62
N PRO A 426 -4.58 -20.29 -27.88
CA PRO A 426 -4.86 -19.42 -29.02
C PRO A 426 -6.34 -18.96 -29.05
N GLY A 427 -6.57 -17.66 -29.12
CA GLY A 427 -7.91 -17.07 -29.07
C GLY A 427 -8.59 -17.07 -27.70
N GLY A 428 -7.95 -17.62 -26.67
CA GLY A 428 -8.49 -17.69 -25.31
C GLY A 428 -8.40 -16.37 -24.54
N ALA A 429 -9.06 -16.34 -23.39
CA ALA A 429 -9.04 -15.24 -22.44
C ALA A 429 -9.07 -15.76 -21.00
N VAL A 430 -8.69 -14.92 -20.05
CA VAL A 430 -8.70 -15.26 -18.63
C VAL A 430 -9.95 -14.70 -17.96
N LEU A 431 -10.67 -15.52 -17.20
CA LEU A 431 -11.63 -15.02 -16.21
C LEU A 431 -10.86 -14.82 -14.89
N PRO A 432 -10.56 -13.58 -14.50
CA PRO A 432 -9.78 -13.34 -13.30
C PRO A 432 -10.62 -13.61 -12.05
N LEU A 433 -10.00 -14.19 -11.01
CA LEU A 433 -10.65 -14.34 -9.71
C LEU A 433 -10.15 -13.32 -8.67
N THR A 434 -9.01 -12.66 -8.92
CA THR A 434 -8.52 -11.57 -8.08
C THR A 434 -8.15 -10.33 -8.90
N ASN A 435 -7.99 -9.21 -8.19
CA ASN A 435 -7.49 -7.97 -8.77
C ASN A 435 -6.08 -8.12 -9.34
N ASN A 436 -5.24 -8.99 -8.76
CA ASN A 436 -3.85 -9.15 -9.23
C ASN A 436 -3.78 -9.70 -10.66
N GLU A 437 -4.55 -10.74 -11.01
CA GLU A 437 -4.58 -11.25 -12.39
C GLU A 437 -5.17 -10.22 -13.34
N THR A 438 -6.30 -9.61 -12.93
CA THR A 438 -6.98 -8.56 -13.68
C THR A 438 -5.99 -7.47 -14.08
N PHE A 439 -5.27 -6.92 -13.11
CA PHE A 439 -4.42 -5.75 -13.32
C PHE A 439 -3.15 -6.10 -14.08
N LEU A 440 -2.55 -7.26 -13.82
CA LEU A 440 -1.39 -7.74 -14.56
C LEU A 440 -1.72 -8.00 -16.04
N LEU A 441 -2.92 -8.54 -16.34
CA LEU A 441 -3.36 -8.73 -17.72
C LEU A 441 -3.68 -7.41 -18.42
N LEU A 442 -4.31 -6.45 -17.73
CA LEU A 442 -4.48 -5.09 -18.25
C LEU A 442 -3.13 -4.45 -18.58
N TYR A 443 -2.14 -4.62 -17.71
CA TYR A 443 -0.76 -4.16 -17.92
C TYR A 443 -0.13 -4.80 -19.14
N ALA A 444 -0.18 -6.12 -19.28
CA ALA A 444 0.33 -6.82 -20.45
C ALA A 444 -0.36 -6.32 -21.73
N ARG A 445 -1.68 -6.15 -21.71
CA ARG A 445 -2.45 -5.70 -22.88
C ARG A 445 -2.12 -4.28 -23.30
N HIS A 446 -2.13 -3.35 -22.36
CA HIS A 446 -2.14 -1.91 -22.64
C HIS A 446 -0.78 -1.23 -22.49
N VAL A 447 0.12 -1.79 -21.67
CA VAL A 447 1.46 -1.25 -21.46
C VAL A 447 2.49 -2.02 -22.29
N GLU A 448 2.46 -3.35 -22.25
CA GLU A 448 3.38 -4.18 -23.05
C GLU A 448 2.90 -4.41 -24.49
N GLY A 449 1.63 -4.13 -24.78
CA GLY A 449 1.04 -4.36 -26.11
C GLY A 449 0.80 -5.84 -26.44
N ASN A 450 0.73 -6.71 -25.42
CA ASN A 450 0.57 -8.14 -25.60
C ASN A 450 -0.88 -8.50 -25.96
N ALA A 451 -1.10 -8.89 -27.22
CA ALA A 451 -2.44 -9.18 -27.69
C ALA A 451 -3.10 -10.41 -27.05
N LYS A 452 -2.30 -11.35 -26.49
CA LYS A 452 -2.80 -12.55 -25.80
C LYS A 452 -3.41 -12.25 -24.44
N ALA A 453 -3.11 -11.10 -23.85
CA ALA A 453 -3.65 -10.68 -22.57
C ALA A 453 -5.12 -10.26 -22.70
N ARG A 454 -6.01 -11.24 -22.95
CA ARG A 454 -7.46 -11.05 -23.02
C ARG A 454 -8.07 -11.38 -21.67
N LEU A 455 -8.93 -10.50 -21.19
CA LEU A 455 -9.62 -10.60 -19.91
C LEU A 455 -11.12 -10.75 -20.16
N MET A 456 -11.78 -11.66 -19.44
CA MET A 456 -13.23 -11.83 -19.47
C MET A 456 -13.85 -11.01 -18.35
N ASP A 457 -13.81 -9.69 -18.49
CA ASP A 457 -14.38 -8.76 -17.52
C ASP A 457 -15.02 -7.58 -18.25
N SER A 458 -16.34 -7.47 -18.14
CA SER A 458 -17.12 -6.42 -18.81
C SER A 458 -16.75 -5.02 -18.33
N ARG A 459 -16.20 -4.88 -17.12
CA ARG A 459 -15.66 -3.59 -16.61
C ARG A 459 -14.47 -3.10 -17.44
N PHE A 460 -13.79 -4.00 -18.14
CA PHE A 460 -12.61 -3.69 -18.97
C PHE A 460 -12.86 -3.97 -20.45
N GLY A 461 -14.12 -3.84 -20.89
CA GLY A 461 -14.48 -3.80 -22.30
C GLY A 461 -14.69 -5.16 -22.97
N TRP A 462 -14.75 -6.26 -22.21
CA TRP A 462 -15.11 -7.56 -22.77
C TRP A 462 -16.62 -7.64 -23.05
N ASN A 463 -16.97 -8.12 -24.25
CA ASN A 463 -18.35 -8.33 -24.66
C ASN A 463 -18.79 -9.77 -24.36
N PRO A 464 -19.86 -9.98 -23.55
CA PRO A 464 -20.38 -11.31 -23.24
C PRO A 464 -20.76 -12.19 -24.43
N GLY A 465 -21.06 -11.58 -25.58
CA GLY A 465 -21.35 -12.30 -26.82
C GLY A 465 -20.11 -12.81 -27.58
N GLU A 466 -18.88 -12.52 -27.13
CA GLU A 466 -17.65 -12.99 -27.79
C GLU A 466 -17.38 -14.47 -27.47
N PRO A 467 -17.39 -15.37 -28.49
CA PRO A 467 -17.01 -16.76 -28.28
C PRO A 467 -15.55 -16.82 -27.87
N THR A 468 -15.29 -17.32 -26.66
CA THR A 468 -13.95 -17.31 -26.09
C THR A 468 -13.67 -18.61 -25.35
N THR A 469 -12.53 -19.24 -25.65
CA THR A 469 -12.00 -20.31 -24.81
C THR A 469 -11.47 -19.69 -23.51
N ALA A 470 -12.22 -19.84 -22.42
CA ALA A 470 -11.82 -19.31 -21.13
C ALA A 470 -10.72 -20.16 -20.50
N VAL A 471 -9.69 -19.52 -19.95
CA VAL A 471 -8.84 -20.08 -18.90
C VAL A 471 -9.34 -19.50 -17.60
N LEU A 472 -9.82 -20.35 -16.71
CA LEU A 472 -10.09 -19.94 -15.35
C LEU A 472 -8.76 -19.94 -14.60
N THR A 473 -8.40 -18.81 -13.99
CA THR A 473 -7.35 -18.81 -12.98
C THR A 473 -7.91 -19.56 -11.79
N ALA A 474 -7.53 -20.82 -11.61
CA ALA A 474 -8.20 -21.72 -10.70
C ALA A 474 -8.00 -21.30 -9.24
N TRP A 475 -8.94 -20.56 -8.68
CA TRP A 475 -9.06 -20.28 -7.25
C TRP A 475 -10.50 -20.25 -6.80
N ASP A 476 -11.20 -21.35 -7.07
CA ASP A 476 -12.26 -21.78 -6.17
C ASP A 476 -11.96 -23.22 -5.79
N VAL A 477 -11.21 -23.31 -4.71
CA VAL A 477 -11.43 -24.43 -3.83
C VAL A 477 -12.09 -23.71 -2.65
N GLY A 478 -13.34 -24.02 -2.31
CA GLY A 478 -14.09 -23.07 -1.50
C GLY A 478 -15.58 -23.19 -1.66
N LEU A 479 -16.13 -24.37 -1.40
CA LEU A 479 -17.57 -24.62 -1.34
C LEU A 479 -18.27 -23.58 -0.45
N GLY A 480 -18.89 -22.56 -1.07
CA GLY A 480 -19.59 -21.50 -0.34
C GLY A 480 -20.59 -20.69 -1.16
N ALA A 481 -20.40 -20.51 -2.46
CA ALA A 481 -21.39 -19.87 -3.31
C ALA A 481 -21.44 -20.55 -4.69
N ALA A 482 -22.65 -20.73 -5.23
CA ALA A 482 -22.81 -21.08 -6.63
C ALA A 482 -22.20 -19.95 -7.48
N HIS A 483 -21.04 -20.20 -8.08
CA HIS A 483 -20.44 -19.24 -9.00
C HIS A 483 -21.34 -19.15 -10.25
N PRO A 484 -21.71 -17.96 -10.75
CA PRO A 484 -22.65 -17.80 -11.88
C PRO A 484 -22.07 -18.24 -13.23
N ILE A 485 -20.94 -18.96 -13.24
CA ILE A 485 -20.23 -19.39 -14.45
C ILE A 485 -21.12 -20.26 -15.37
N PRO A 486 -21.94 -21.21 -14.86
CA PRO A 486 -22.85 -21.98 -15.71
C PRO A 486 -23.96 -21.15 -16.36
N GLU A 487 -24.40 -20.06 -15.71
CA GLU A 487 -25.45 -19.16 -16.22
C GLU A 487 -24.89 -18.15 -17.23
N LEU A 488 -23.66 -17.70 -17.03
CA LEU A 488 -22.99 -16.72 -17.90
C LEU A 488 -22.36 -17.34 -19.15
N PHE A 489 -21.99 -18.63 -19.09
CA PHE A 489 -21.27 -19.28 -20.18
C PHE A 489 -21.68 -20.75 -20.39
N PRO A 490 -22.76 -21.01 -21.15
CA PRO A 490 -23.22 -22.36 -21.47
C PRO A 490 -22.14 -23.22 -22.14
N ASP A 491 -21.33 -22.58 -23.00
CA ASP A 491 -20.29 -23.19 -23.84
C ASP A 491 -18.84 -22.94 -23.37
N SER A 492 -18.64 -22.43 -22.14
CA SER A 492 -17.29 -22.18 -21.62
C SER A 492 -16.48 -23.46 -21.46
N VAL A 493 -15.14 -23.34 -21.42
CA VAL A 493 -14.29 -24.37 -20.84
C VAL A 493 -13.96 -23.96 -19.39
N THR A 494 -14.62 -24.52 -18.39
CA THR A 494 -14.40 -24.22 -16.97
C THR A 494 -13.48 -25.23 -16.31
N LEU A 495 -12.51 -24.75 -15.51
CA LEU A 495 -11.77 -25.57 -14.56
C LEU A 495 -11.34 -24.74 -13.33
N PRO A 496 -12.03 -24.86 -12.18
CA PRO A 496 -11.34 -24.65 -10.90
C PRO A 496 -11.68 -25.69 -9.82
N LEU A 497 -12.93 -26.17 -9.74
CA LEU A 497 -13.38 -27.09 -8.68
C LEU A 497 -12.85 -28.52 -8.86
N ASN A 498 -12.44 -28.85 -10.09
CA ASN A 498 -12.41 -30.22 -10.53
C ASN A 498 -11.00 -30.80 -10.70
N ILE A 499 -9.90 -30.05 -10.56
CA ILE A 499 -8.56 -30.68 -10.66
C ILE A 499 -8.38 -31.68 -9.51
N LEU A 500 -8.85 -31.33 -8.31
CA LEU A 500 -8.81 -32.24 -7.17
C LEU A 500 -9.82 -33.39 -7.34
N TYR A 501 -11.05 -33.09 -7.79
CA TYR A 501 -12.12 -34.08 -7.93
C TYR A 501 -11.92 -35.06 -9.10
N ILE A 502 -11.44 -34.58 -10.25
CA ILE A 502 -11.12 -35.36 -11.46
C ILE A 502 -9.82 -36.16 -11.28
N ALA A 503 -8.84 -35.63 -10.54
CA ALA A 503 -7.71 -36.45 -10.14
C ALA A 503 -8.17 -37.59 -9.23
N LEU A 504 -9.13 -37.35 -8.32
CA LEU A 504 -9.47 -38.30 -7.25
C LEU A 504 -10.63 -39.27 -7.54
N LYS A 505 -11.43 -39.07 -8.60
CA LYS A 505 -12.44 -40.03 -9.06
C LYS A 505 -12.46 -40.16 -10.58
N ARG A 506 -12.58 -41.40 -11.05
CA ARG A 506 -12.67 -41.77 -12.48
C ARG A 506 -13.94 -41.28 -13.19
N ASP A 507 -14.98 -40.89 -12.45
CA ASP A 507 -16.28 -40.49 -13.02
C ASP A 507 -16.45 -38.97 -12.96
N ILE A 508 -16.41 -38.36 -14.14
CA ILE A 508 -16.74 -36.94 -14.36
C ILE A 508 -18.25 -36.77 -14.06
N PRO A 509 -18.67 -35.83 -13.18
CA PRO A 509 -20.09 -35.59 -12.94
C PRO A 509 -20.84 -35.17 -14.21
N GLU A 510 -22.09 -35.60 -14.32
CA GLU A 510 -22.95 -35.38 -15.49
C GLU A 510 -23.06 -33.87 -15.84
N GLY A 511 -22.80 -33.54 -17.11
CA GLY A 511 -22.78 -32.15 -17.62
C GLY A 511 -21.40 -31.49 -17.63
N LEU A 512 -20.38 -32.11 -17.03
CA LEU A 512 -19.00 -31.64 -17.03
C LEU A 512 -18.11 -32.27 -18.12
N GLU A 513 -18.62 -33.23 -18.90
CA GLU A 513 -17.89 -33.93 -19.96
C GLU A 513 -17.52 -33.03 -21.14
N ARG A 514 -18.22 -31.90 -21.27
CA ARG A 514 -17.97 -30.87 -22.29
C ARG A 514 -16.69 -30.06 -22.05
N TYR A 515 -16.14 -30.10 -20.83
CA TYR A 515 -14.97 -29.32 -20.44
C TYR A 515 -13.68 -30.11 -20.72
N ARG A 516 -12.79 -29.58 -21.57
CA ARG A 516 -11.44 -30.17 -21.75
C ARG A 516 -10.55 -29.82 -20.56
N LEU A 517 -10.06 -30.82 -19.84
CA LEU A 517 -8.95 -30.62 -18.90
C LEU A 517 -7.71 -30.16 -19.67
N VAL A 518 -7.13 -29.04 -19.23
CA VAL A 518 -5.82 -28.62 -19.69
C VAL A 518 -4.81 -29.66 -19.19
N GLN A 519 -4.30 -30.49 -20.09
CA GLN A 519 -3.47 -31.65 -19.74
C GLN A 519 -2.12 -31.25 -19.12
N LYS A 520 -1.64 -30.04 -19.46
CA LYS A 520 -0.42 -29.44 -18.95
C LYS A 520 -0.59 -27.93 -19.01
N VAL A 521 -0.31 -27.25 -17.90
CA VAL A 521 -0.23 -25.80 -17.89
C VAL A 521 1.24 -25.43 -17.80
N ASP A 522 1.73 -24.65 -18.76
CA ASP A 522 3.15 -24.26 -18.82
C ASP A 522 3.44 -23.18 -17.77
N TYR A 523 3.65 -23.65 -16.54
CA TYR A 523 3.95 -22.84 -15.37
C TYR A 523 5.41 -23.01 -14.93
N SER A 524 6.14 -21.90 -14.82
CA SER A 524 7.48 -21.85 -14.26
C SER A 524 7.64 -20.59 -13.42
N ILE A 525 7.63 -20.73 -12.10
CA ILE A 525 8.12 -19.71 -11.19
C ILE A 525 9.57 -20.06 -10.88
N LYS A 526 10.49 -19.11 -11.04
CA LYS A 526 11.88 -19.28 -10.62
C LYS A 526 12.09 -18.72 -9.23
N SER A 527 11.36 -17.66 -8.89
CA SER A 527 11.43 -17.03 -7.58
C SER A 527 11.00 -18.00 -6.47
N LEU A 528 11.68 -17.98 -5.33
CA LEU A 528 11.32 -18.82 -4.17
C LEU A 528 10.87 -17.95 -2.98
N PRO A 529 9.99 -18.47 -2.11
CA PRO A 529 9.56 -17.76 -0.90
C PRO A 529 10.74 -17.24 -0.05
N GLY A 530 11.81 -18.04 0.08
CA GLY A 530 13.00 -17.70 0.87
C GLY A 530 13.83 -16.54 0.31
N GLU A 531 13.66 -16.19 -0.96
CA GLU A 531 14.29 -15.03 -1.59
C GLU A 531 13.61 -13.72 -1.15
N TYR A 532 12.36 -13.82 -0.69
CA TYR A 532 11.57 -12.69 -0.21
C TYR A 532 11.45 -12.72 1.31
N PRO A 533 12.30 -11.98 2.05
CA PRO A 533 12.37 -12.03 3.51
C PRO A 533 11.07 -11.58 4.21
N HIS A 534 10.17 -10.91 3.49
CA HIS A 534 8.91 -10.40 4.00
C HIS A 534 7.81 -10.49 2.96
N LEU A 535 7.33 -11.71 2.72
CA LEU A 535 6.20 -11.90 1.82
C LEU A 535 4.97 -11.11 2.29
N SER A 536 4.30 -10.45 1.37
CA SER A 536 2.97 -9.89 1.58
C SER A 536 1.92 -11.02 1.61
N PRO A 537 0.74 -10.77 2.18
CA PRO A 537 -0.47 -11.56 1.93
C PRO A 537 -0.63 -12.05 0.49
N PHE A 538 -0.48 -11.16 -0.49
CA PHE A 538 -0.70 -11.44 -1.90
C PHE A 538 0.41 -12.32 -2.50
N GLU A 539 1.66 -12.12 -2.08
CA GLU A 539 2.78 -12.95 -2.55
C GLU A 539 2.68 -14.37 -2.00
N ARG A 540 2.32 -14.51 -0.71
CA ARG A 540 2.04 -15.83 -0.12
C ARG A 540 0.91 -16.54 -0.86
N MET A 541 -0.13 -15.82 -1.26
CA MET A 541 -1.23 -16.39 -2.03
C MET A 541 -0.74 -17.00 -3.35
N ILE A 542 0.10 -16.29 -4.10
CA ILE A 542 0.70 -16.82 -5.33
C ILE A 542 1.42 -18.14 -5.03
N PHE A 543 2.34 -18.15 -4.06
CA PHE A 543 3.10 -19.35 -3.71
C PHE A 543 2.24 -20.53 -3.24
N ALA A 544 1.27 -20.28 -2.35
CA ALA A 544 0.32 -21.29 -1.87
C ALA A 544 -0.46 -21.91 -3.04
N SER A 545 -0.81 -21.10 -4.02
CA SER A 545 -1.54 -21.55 -5.18
C SER A 545 -0.75 -22.45 -6.11
N TYR A 546 0.51 -22.10 -6.37
CA TYR A 546 1.39 -22.97 -7.15
C TYR A 546 1.71 -24.24 -6.37
N SER A 547 1.88 -24.16 -5.06
CA SER A 547 2.00 -25.35 -4.21
C SER A 547 0.79 -26.27 -4.35
N ALA A 548 -0.44 -25.75 -4.21
CA ALA A 548 -1.68 -26.49 -4.44
C ALA A 548 -1.71 -27.18 -5.83
N TYR A 549 -1.31 -26.47 -6.88
CA TYR A 549 -1.20 -27.04 -8.23
C TYR A 549 -0.21 -28.21 -8.29
N TYR A 550 1.01 -28.04 -7.76
CA TYR A 550 2.04 -29.09 -7.78
C TYR A 550 1.65 -30.29 -6.91
N SER A 551 0.95 -30.06 -5.80
CA SER A 551 0.34 -31.12 -4.99
C SER A 551 -0.66 -31.95 -5.79
N ALA A 552 -1.57 -31.30 -6.52
CA ALA A 552 -2.55 -31.96 -7.36
C ALA A 552 -1.91 -32.67 -8.57
N LEU A 553 -0.87 -32.07 -9.16
CA LEU A 553 -0.08 -32.71 -10.21
C LEU A 553 0.58 -33.99 -9.69
N GLY A 554 1.19 -33.94 -8.51
CA GLY A 554 1.77 -35.11 -7.85
C GLY A 554 0.74 -36.21 -7.61
N ALA A 555 -0.46 -35.84 -7.14
CA ALA A 555 -1.59 -36.76 -6.99
C ALA A 555 -1.94 -37.48 -8.29
N ARG A 556 -2.05 -36.73 -9.38
CA ARG A 556 -2.36 -37.29 -10.70
C ARG A 556 -1.25 -38.24 -11.17
N MET A 557 0.01 -37.82 -11.07
CA MET A 557 1.15 -38.67 -11.45
C MET A 557 1.19 -39.96 -10.62
N HIS A 558 0.84 -39.90 -9.34
CA HIS A 558 0.70 -41.08 -8.48
C HIS A 558 -0.33 -42.06 -9.04
N LEU A 559 -1.52 -41.58 -9.41
CA LEU A 559 -2.59 -42.42 -9.95
C LEU A 559 -2.30 -42.96 -11.34
N GLU A 560 -1.48 -42.26 -12.11
CA GLU A 560 -0.94 -42.72 -13.40
C GLU A 560 0.25 -43.69 -13.25
N GLY A 561 0.68 -44.02 -12.01
CA GLY A 561 1.82 -44.91 -11.75
C GLY A 561 3.21 -44.28 -12.00
N LYS A 562 3.26 -42.97 -12.20
CA LYS A 562 4.47 -42.18 -12.53
C LYS A 562 5.14 -41.65 -11.27
N THR A 563 5.92 -42.51 -10.61
CA THR A 563 6.49 -42.24 -9.28
C THR A 563 7.54 -41.13 -9.26
N ALA A 564 8.38 -41.02 -10.30
CA ALA A 564 9.42 -39.99 -10.36
C ALA A 564 8.83 -38.57 -10.56
N GLU A 565 7.85 -38.43 -11.45
CA GLU A 565 7.14 -37.19 -11.70
C GLU A 565 6.31 -36.76 -10.50
N ARG A 566 5.68 -37.74 -9.82
CA ARG A 566 5.00 -37.53 -8.55
C ARG A 566 5.94 -36.93 -7.50
N ASP A 567 7.09 -37.55 -7.27
CA ASP A 567 8.04 -37.11 -6.24
C ASP A 567 8.63 -35.73 -6.58
N SER A 568 8.90 -35.48 -7.85
CA SER A 568 9.33 -34.15 -8.32
C SER A 568 8.26 -33.08 -8.10
N ALA A 569 6.98 -33.39 -8.35
CA ALA A 569 5.88 -32.45 -8.15
C ALA A 569 5.68 -32.13 -6.67
N TRP A 570 5.68 -33.13 -5.79
CA TRP A 570 5.57 -32.89 -4.34
C TRP A 570 6.77 -32.15 -3.77
N LYS A 571 8.00 -32.47 -4.19
CA LYS A 571 9.17 -31.68 -3.82
C LYS A 571 9.00 -30.22 -4.20
N ARG A 572 8.49 -29.95 -5.41
CA ARG A 572 8.25 -28.58 -5.87
C ARG A 572 7.16 -27.87 -5.08
N SER A 573 6.11 -28.59 -4.68
CA SER A 573 5.06 -28.08 -3.80
C SER A 573 5.64 -27.60 -2.47
N GLU A 574 6.46 -28.44 -1.83
CA GLU A 574 7.11 -28.14 -0.55
C GLU A 574 8.10 -26.98 -0.66
N GLU A 575 8.87 -26.88 -1.75
CA GLU A 575 9.77 -25.74 -2.00
C GLU A 575 9.03 -24.40 -2.12
N LEU A 576 7.82 -24.42 -2.68
CA LEU A 576 7.03 -23.21 -2.97
C LEU A 576 6.17 -22.76 -1.79
N ASN A 577 5.63 -23.69 -1.00
CA ASN A 577 4.94 -23.33 0.23
C ASN A 577 5.24 -24.39 1.28
N PRO A 578 6.41 -24.31 1.93
CA PRO A 578 6.80 -25.31 2.91
C PRO A 578 5.80 -25.29 4.05
N GLU A 579 5.45 -26.49 4.53
CA GLU A 579 4.60 -26.64 5.71
C GLU A 579 3.18 -26.04 5.56
N ASP A 580 2.71 -25.85 4.31
CA ASP A 580 1.35 -25.35 4.03
C ASP A 580 0.29 -26.32 4.54
N PRO A 581 -0.61 -25.90 5.45
CA PRO A 581 -1.64 -26.78 6.00
C PRO A 581 -2.56 -27.32 4.91
N TYR A 582 -2.77 -26.58 3.82
CA TYR A 582 -3.55 -27.08 2.69
C TYR A 582 -2.85 -28.22 1.95
N CYS A 583 -1.55 -28.08 1.68
CA CYS A 583 -0.73 -29.11 1.05
C CYS A 583 -0.74 -30.39 1.89
N HIS A 584 -0.53 -30.25 3.20
CA HIS A 584 -0.59 -31.37 4.13
C HIS A 584 -1.97 -32.03 4.17
N PHE A 585 -3.05 -31.25 4.21
CA PHE A 585 -4.40 -31.79 4.16
C PHE A 585 -4.65 -32.58 2.86
N LEU A 586 -4.26 -32.01 1.71
CA LEU A 586 -4.38 -32.68 0.42
C LEU A 586 -3.60 -33.99 0.39
N LEU A 587 -2.33 -33.99 0.78
CA LEU A 587 -1.49 -35.19 0.81
C LEU A 587 -2.07 -36.29 1.71
N GLY A 588 -2.53 -35.92 2.91
CA GLY A 588 -3.23 -36.84 3.81
C GLY A 588 -4.47 -37.45 3.13
N HIS A 589 -5.29 -36.61 2.50
CA HIS A 589 -6.50 -37.04 1.80
C HIS A 589 -6.22 -37.97 0.63
N LEU A 590 -5.17 -37.68 -0.16
CA LEU A 590 -4.73 -38.50 -1.28
C LEU A 590 -4.27 -39.88 -0.82
N TYR A 591 -3.46 -39.95 0.23
CA TYR A 591 -2.98 -41.22 0.77
C TYR A 591 -4.10 -42.05 1.39
N GLU A 592 -5.07 -41.41 2.06
CA GLU A 592 -6.28 -42.06 2.58
C GLU A 592 -7.12 -42.67 1.44
N LEU A 593 -7.37 -41.92 0.36
CA LEU A 593 -8.17 -42.39 -0.78
C LEU A 593 -7.49 -43.48 -1.62
N SER A 594 -6.18 -43.36 -1.84
CA SER A 594 -5.41 -44.30 -2.67
C SER A 594 -4.95 -45.56 -1.93
N GLY A 595 -4.94 -45.54 -0.59
CA GLY A 595 -4.37 -46.62 0.23
C GLY A 595 -2.85 -46.78 0.03
N SER A 596 -2.18 -45.79 -0.54
CA SER A 596 -0.78 -45.89 -0.97
C SER A 596 0.26 -45.73 0.14
N ARG A 597 -0.15 -45.24 1.32
CA ARG A 597 0.69 -45.09 2.52
C ARG A 597 0.00 -45.65 3.76
N GLY A 598 0.80 -45.99 4.76
CA GLY A 598 0.28 -46.49 6.04
C GLY A 598 -0.45 -45.42 6.84
N LYS A 599 -1.38 -45.84 7.70
CA LYS A 599 -2.19 -44.94 8.57
C LYS A 599 -1.35 -43.90 9.32
N GLY A 600 -0.16 -44.25 9.80
CA GLY A 600 0.72 -43.32 10.53
C GLY A 600 1.30 -42.19 9.67
N GLU A 601 1.48 -42.39 8.37
CA GLU A 601 1.95 -41.35 7.46
C GLU A 601 0.82 -40.42 7.03
N ILE A 602 -0.38 -40.97 6.79
CA ILE A 602 -1.61 -40.21 6.56
C ILE A 602 -1.90 -39.29 7.76
N ALA A 603 -1.86 -39.85 8.97
CA ALA A 603 -2.06 -39.13 10.22
C ALA A 603 -1.10 -37.96 10.41
N ARG A 604 0.20 -38.17 10.11
CA ARG A 604 1.20 -37.09 10.19
C ARG A 604 0.84 -35.90 9.30
N HIS A 605 0.34 -36.15 8.10
CA HIS A 605 -0.07 -35.08 7.20
C HIS A 605 -1.30 -34.32 7.74
N TYR A 606 -2.35 -35.01 8.20
CA TYR A 606 -3.48 -34.29 8.79
C TYR A 606 -3.13 -33.55 10.09
N GLN A 607 -2.24 -34.09 10.92
CA GLN A 607 -1.78 -33.41 12.13
C GLN A 607 -0.95 -32.18 11.79
N ALA A 608 -0.03 -32.30 10.82
CA ALA A 608 0.73 -31.17 10.30
C ALA A 608 -0.18 -30.07 9.73
N ALA A 609 -1.27 -30.44 9.07
CA ALA A 609 -2.27 -29.50 8.59
C ALA A 609 -3.03 -28.82 9.74
N TRP A 610 -3.34 -29.55 10.81
CA TRP A 610 -4.03 -29.04 11.98
C TRP A 610 -3.18 -28.03 12.75
N ASP A 611 -1.94 -28.40 13.07
CA ASP A 611 -1.01 -27.58 13.87
C ASP A 611 -0.73 -26.25 13.18
N ARG A 612 -0.66 -26.27 11.84
CA ARG A 612 -0.28 -25.12 11.02
C ARG A 612 -1.46 -24.34 10.46
N TYR A 613 -2.68 -24.78 10.73
CA TYR A 613 -3.89 -24.17 10.20
C TYR A 613 -4.03 -22.70 10.60
N ASP A 614 -3.61 -22.34 11.81
CA ASP A 614 -3.66 -20.96 12.30
C ASP A 614 -2.33 -20.21 12.07
N GLU A 615 -1.27 -20.91 11.66
CA GLU A 615 0.05 -20.33 11.38
C GLU A 615 0.13 -19.75 9.95
N VAL A 616 -0.59 -20.36 9.01
CA VAL A 616 -0.57 -19.95 7.61
C VAL A 616 -1.75 -19.02 7.29
N PHE A 617 -1.40 -17.93 6.63
CA PHE A 617 -2.22 -16.75 6.49
C PHE A 617 -3.17 -16.85 5.29
N ASP A 618 -4.46 -16.61 5.50
CA ASP A 618 -5.45 -16.49 4.42
C ASP A 618 -5.80 -15.01 4.16
N PRO A 619 -5.62 -14.52 2.90
CA PRO A 619 -5.88 -13.14 2.57
C PRO A 619 -7.36 -12.70 2.52
N LEU A 620 -8.32 -13.63 2.44
CA LEU A 620 -9.74 -13.32 2.21
C LEU A 620 -10.68 -13.87 3.29
N ASP A 621 -10.16 -14.56 4.31
CA ASP A 621 -10.93 -15.35 5.30
C ASP A 621 -11.88 -16.38 4.65
N THR A 622 -11.44 -16.96 3.53
CA THR A 622 -11.94 -18.18 2.89
C THR A 622 -10.97 -19.36 3.14
N ARG A 623 -10.59 -19.58 4.42
CA ARG A 623 -9.37 -20.32 4.77
C ARG A 623 -9.20 -21.63 4.01
N PHE A 624 -8.03 -21.72 3.37
CA PHE A 624 -7.52 -22.83 2.58
C PHE A 624 -8.59 -23.50 1.78
N TYR A 625 -9.07 -22.79 0.78
CA TYR A 625 -9.53 -23.55 -0.34
C TYR A 625 -10.80 -24.38 0.02
N GLY A 626 -11.63 -23.86 0.95
CA GLY A 626 -12.81 -24.55 1.51
C GLY A 626 -12.52 -25.61 2.58
N VAL A 627 -11.25 -25.86 2.90
CA VAL A 627 -10.82 -26.76 3.98
C VAL A 627 -10.87 -26.01 5.29
N ARG A 628 -11.92 -26.28 6.07
CA ARG A 628 -12.05 -25.71 7.39
C ARG A 628 -11.27 -26.51 8.42
N LYS A 629 -10.92 -25.89 9.54
CA LYS A 629 -10.27 -26.55 10.69
C LYS A 629 -11.08 -27.78 11.13
N GLU A 630 -12.41 -27.69 11.09
CA GLU A 630 -13.33 -28.79 11.35
C GLU A 630 -13.18 -29.96 10.38
N THR A 631 -12.89 -29.68 9.10
CA THR A 631 -12.65 -30.70 8.08
C THR A 631 -11.37 -31.49 8.40
N ILE A 632 -10.32 -30.82 8.86
CA ILE A 632 -9.06 -31.45 9.27
C ILE A 632 -9.27 -32.29 10.54
N ARG A 633 -9.99 -31.75 11.54
CA ARG A 633 -10.39 -32.51 12.74
C ARG A 633 -11.13 -33.78 12.37
N ALA A 634 -12.15 -33.69 11.51
CA ALA A 634 -12.94 -34.85 11.10
C ALA A 634 -12.06 -35.92 10.42
N ALA A 635 -11.05 -35.53 9.65
CA ALA A 635 -10.12 -36.45 9.02
C ALA A 635 -9.20 -37.17 10.03
N LEU A 636 -8.71 -36.46 11.06
CA LEU A 636 -7.95 -37.06 12.16
C LEU A 636 -8.81 -38.04 12.97
N GLU A 637 -10.05 -37.67 13.28
CA GLU A 637 -10.99 -38.51 14.02
C GLU A 637 -11.30 -39.82 13.27
N ARG A 638 -11.43 -39.79 11.93
CA ARG A 638 -11.60 -41.00 11.10
C ARG A 638 -10.43 -41.98 11.22
N LEU A 639 -9.22 -41.48 11.48
CA LEU A 639 -8.03 -42.30 11.68
C LEU A 639 -7.89 -42.80 13.13
N GLY A 640 -8.84 -42.48 14.02
CA GLY A 640 -8.81 -42.84 15.44
C GLY A 640 -7.87 -41.95 16.26
N LEU A 641 -7.58 -40.74 15.78
CA LEU A 641 -6.71 -39.78 16.44
C LEU A 641 -7.52 -38.56 16.89
N SER A 642 -7.24 -38.07 18.09
CA SER A 642 -7.68 -36.74 18.50
C SER A 642 -6.63 -35.73 18.04
N PRO A 643 -7.01 -34.57 17.48
CA PRO A 643 -6.05 -33.50 17.24
C PRO A 643 -5.38 -33.15 18.58
N SER A 644 -4.05 -33.19 18.64
CA SER A 644 -3.34 -32.65 19.81
C SER A 644 -3.63 -31.14 19.90
N VAL A 645 -3.92 -30.68 21.12
CA VAL A 645 -4.16 -29.26 21.43
C VAL A 645 -2.86 -28.48 21.39
#